data_AF-A0A2E6QDL0-F1
#
_entry.id   AF-A0A2E6QDL0-F1
#
_cell.length_a   1.000
_cell.length_b   1.000
_cell.length_c   1.000
_cell.angle_alpha   90.00
_cell.angle_beta   90.00
_cell.angle_gamma   90.00
#
_symmetry.space_group_name_H-M   'P 1'
#
loop_
_entity.id
_entity.type
_entity.pdbx_description
1 polymer ?
#
loop_
_entity_poly.entity_id
_entity_poly.type
_entity_poly.pdbx_seq_one_letter_code
_entity_poly.pdbx_strand_id
1 'polypeptide(L)'
;MAEPDRNFIFTFSTGRSGTAYLAKLLAANLPAAEIHHERTGYQSFGVDTPDASHFTLFNSVGNVAKVQEFWAQKLVRIGRTQKRFYGEASHFNAKAGLLENIHRLADQGKTHIVFLDRDPFKILWSYHNRFDFANVGFTWLFSLDPNYPNKIVPSDDHKKYGQAGIAYWYIQEMLARGEYYRHLLANAPSVTLHHWDLADITQQAGADKLIGALTGTAQSATIPAPENTSQRWFFGEKVRSKLQEMTALLERDCAKLGEDFFKSGRRLATPKRTRRAVRAQNITINAGRTARPRVPRATTEKAIKDAVGLVHQNKFAQAQKMLEDALAGAPNDPDVHCQLGLVHARRGDMEKGCAHLEAAYKQKPNDRIVLRSLTAVLMRIEDYGRAAKLLEPVIEKASDDAAILRNYGTALGFLKRYDECFPPLLRSHQLSPDQPVAYNTLSRFYDESGDTANAIKYGGAGLKLKDQLAHKAFAEIIENRPLTLNDQGHAGDKSVIAFSLWGKAATYNVGAIEYAEKAREFFPNWICRYYHDETVPSRTLHKLEELGAELVAVTANQKRVHGAFWRFFVSDDPTVAWFLCRDTDCRPGHREQAAVEAWRESNKDFHIVRDHVWHSDLILAGLWGGRAGVLPNMERLALEQYGEQGDRYDDQLFLAKAIWPLIKDRSLTHDSVFDVLPAEPFPTGNDRDPPDHVGYSHVLAERTSKMSLSFNAKTMKLTAAEKIE
;
A
#
# COMPACT_ATOMS: atom_id res chain seq x y z
N MET A 1 42.47 14.84 28.71
CA MET A 1 41.98 13.44 28.65
C MET A 1 41.95 13.09 27.18
N ALA A 2 42.59 11.98 26.76
CA ALA A 2 42.54 11.54 25.36
C ALA A 2 41.07 11.33 24.94
N GLU A 3 40.69 11.76 23.74
CA GLU A 3 39.35 11.48 23.21
C GLU A 3 39.09 9.96 23.25
N PRO A 4 37.88 9.51 23.65
CA PRO A 4 37.56 8.09 23.66
C PRO A 4 37.73 7.49 22.26
N ASP A 5 38.34 6.29 22.17
CA ASP A 5 38.44 5.49 20.94
C ASP A 5 37.02 5.09 20.50
N ARG A 6 36.38 5.95 19.69
CA ARG A 6 35.00 5.80 19.21
C ARG A 6 34.96 4.78 18.07
N ASN A 7 33.97 3.90 18.12
CA ASN A 7 33.81 2.82 17.16
C ASN A 7 32.42 2.92 16.50
N PHE A 8 32.38 3.05 15.18
CA PHE A 8 31.16 3.12 14.37
C PHE A 8 30.98 1.80 13.62
N ILE A 9 29.87 1.10 13.84
CA ILE A 9 29.64 -0.25 13.31
C ILE A 9 28.46 -0.19 12.34
N PHE A 10 28.70 -0.50 11.08
CA PHE A 10 27.68 -0.61 10.04
C PHE A 10 27.69 -2.00 9.41
N THR A 11 26.64 -2.34 8.69
CA THR A 11 26.48 -3.66 8.10
C THR A 11 26.29 -3.61 6.60
N PHE A 12 26.84 -4.60 5.91
CA PHE A 12 26.47 -4.96 4.56
C PHE A 12 25.84 -6.36 4.61
N SER A 13 24.57 -6.48 4.23
CA SER A 13 23.88 -7.77 4.25
C SER A 13 22.78 -7.82 3.20
N THR A 14 22.45 -9.03 2.78
CA THR A 14 21.36 -9.30 1.84
C THR A 14 19.99 -9.15 2.50
N GLY A 15 19.84 -9.43 3.80
CA GLY A 15 18.53 -9.64 4.44
C GLY A 15 18.35 -9.09 5.87
N ARG A 16 17.10 -8.71 6.17
CA ARG A 16 16.66 -8.04 7.41
C ARG A 16 16.81 -8.87 8.70
N SER A 17 16.55 -10.18 8.64
CA SER A 17 16.63 -11.02 9.84
C SER A 17 18.07 -11.14 10.38
N GLY A 18 19.07 -11.08 9.50
CA GLY A 18 20.48 -11.14 9.89
C GLY A 18 20.91 -9.86 10.59
N THR A 19 20.53 -8.70 10.05
CA THR A 19 20.81 -7.40 10.65
C THR A 19 20.08 -7.22 11.98
N ALA A 20 18.86 -7.78 12.13
CA ALA A 20 18.13 -7.79 13.40
C ALA A 20 18.86 -8.59 14.48
N TYR A 21 19.32 -9.81 14.14
CA TYR A 21 20.12 -10.63 15.04
C TYR A 21 21.42 -9.93 15.43
N LEU A 22 22.14 -9.39 14.44
CA LEU A 22 23.40 -8.69 14.67
C LEU A 22 23.20 -7.47 15.58
N ALA A 23 22.15 -6.67 15.41
CA ALA A 23 21.86 -5.56 16.31
C ALA A 23 21.66 -6.03 17.76
N LYS A 24 20.95 -7.14 17.98
CA LYS A 24 20.75 -7.71 19.33
C LYS A 24 22.07 -8.23 19.91
N LEU A 25 22.88 -8.90 19.09
CA LEU A 25 24.20 -9.36 19.50
C LEU A 25 25.09 -8.19 19.91
N LEU A 26 25.11 -7.10 19.14
CA LEU A 26 25.86 -5.88 19.47
C LEU A 26 25.33 -5.24 20.76
N ALA A 27 24.00 -5.09 20.90
CA ALA A 27 23.38 -4.49 22.07
C ALA A 27 23.63 -5.27 23.36
N ALA A 28 23.71 -6.60 23.28
CA ALA A 28 23.99 -7.46 24.43
C ALA A 28 25.47 -7.43 24.87
N ASN A 29 26.39 -7.02 24.00
CA ASN A 29 27.83 -7.22 24.20
C ASN A 29 28.68 -5.95 24.19
N LEU A 30 28.15 -4.82 23.71
CA LEU A 30 28.86 -3.56 23.65
C LEU A 30 28.41 -2.62 24.78
N PRO A 31 29.22 -2.42 25.83
CA PRO A 31 28.84 -1.57 26.96
C PRO A 31 28.77 -0.10 26.53
N ALA A 32 27.76 0.63 27.04
CA ALA A 32 27.53 2.04 26.74
C ALA A 32 27.42 2.34 25.22
N ALA A 33 26.82 1.42 24.46
CA ALA A 33 26.62 1.54 23.03
C ALA A 33 25.26 2.16 22.64
N GLU A 34 25.24 2.87 21.52
CA GLU A 34 24.02 3.29 20.82
C GLU A 34 23.79 2.32 19.65
N ILE A 35 22.88 1.35 19.80
CA ILE A 35 22.64 0.33 18.78
C ILE A 35 21.28 0.51 18.14
N HIS A 36 21.28 0.62 16.82
CA HIS A 36 20.11 0.77 15.96
C HIS A 36 19.97 -0.42 15.03
N HIS A 37 18.74 -0.93 14.91
CA HIS A 37 18.34 -1.78 13.80
C HIS A 37 17.31 -1.00 12.99
N GLU A 38 17.60 -0.71 11.72
CA GLU A 38 16.68 -0.10 10.75
C GLU A 38 15.70 0.92 11.35
N ARG A 39 16.07 2.21 11.39
CA ARG A 39 15.14 3.26 11.86
C ARG A 39 13.94 3.33 10.92
N THR A 40 12.81 2.76 11.36
CA THR A 40 11.58 2.64 10.59
C THR A 40 10.56 3.67 11.07
N GLY A 41 9.81 4.26 10.14
CA GLY A 41 8.79 5.28 10.43
C GLY A 41 8.96 6.55 9.61
N TYR A 42 7.85 7.23 9.32
CA TYR A 42 7.81 8.40 8.44
C TYR A 42 8.72 9.56 8.90
N GLN A 43 8.86 9.74 10.22
CA GLN A 43 9.72 10.78 10.79
C GLN A 43 11.21 10.54 10.59
N SER A 44 11.62 9.30 10.31
CA SER A 44 13.02 8.95 10.08
C SER A 44 13.40 9.05 8.59
N PHE A 45 12.45 8.97 7.66
CA PHE A 45 12.76 9.02 6.23
C PHE A 45 13.27 10.40 5.80
N GLY A 46 14.36 10.41 5.02
CA GLY A 46 15.04 11.63 4.58
C GLY A 46 15.89 12.33 5.65
N VAL A 47 15.85 11.86 6.90
CA VAL A 47 16.61 12.45 8.03
C VAL A 47 17.59 11.44 8.64
N ASP A 48 17.08 10.28 9.03
CA ASP A 48 17.82 9.19 9.66
C ASP A 48 17.88 7.94 8.77
N THR A 49 16.95 7.82 7.83
CA THR A 49 16.77 6.66 6.96
C THR A 49 16.63 7.16 5.53
N PRO A 50 17.40 6.63 4.55
CA PRO A 50 17.20 7.01 3.15
C PRO A 50 15.76 6.75 2.71
N ASP A 51 15.13 7.73 2.06
CA ASP A 51 13.81 7.52 1.42
C ASP A 51 13.95 6.86 0.03
N ALA A 52 12.81 6.47 -0.58
CA ALA A 52 12.75 5.84 -1.90
C ALA A 52 13.54 6.61 -2.98
N SER A 53 13.51 7.94 -2.93
CA SER A 53 14.21 8.77 -3.92
C SER A 53 15.74 8.68 -3.79
N HIS A 54 16.28 8.49 -2.58
CA HIS A 54 17.72 8.28 -2.38
C HIS A 54 18.17 6.95 -3.00
N PHE A 55 17.39 5.88 -2.82
CA PHE A 55 17.65 4.59 -3.46
C PHE A 55 17.59 4.70 -4.98
N THR A 56 16.52 5.29 -5.53
CA THR A 56 16.36 5.43 -6.97
C THR A 56 17.47 6.28 -7.57
N LEU A 57 17.81 7.43 -6.96
CA LEU A 57 18.87 8.31 -7.45
C LEU A 57 20.24 7.63 -7.38
N PHE A 58 20.57 6.98 -6.26
CA PHE A 58 21.85 6.30 -6.12
C PHE A 58 22.01 5.18 -7.16
N ASN A 59 20.98 4.35 -7.34
CA ASN A 59 21.06 3.21 -8.25
C ASN A 59 20.80 3.58 -9.72
N SER A 60 20.29 4.79 -10.01
CA SER A 60 20.11 5.27 -11.39
C SER A 60 21.22 6.21 -11.86
N VAL A 61 21.75 7.03 -10.97
CA VAL A 61 22.64 8.15 -11.29
C VAL A 61 23.93 8.13 -10.46
N GLY A 62 23.96 7.44 -9.32
CA GLY A 62 25.13 7.36 -8.44
C GLY A 62 25.05 8.31 -7.25
N ASN A 63 26.19 8.59 -6.62
CA ASN A 63 26.28 9.39 -5.39
C ASN A 63 26.17 10.89 -5.70
N VAL A 64 25.00 11.32 -6.17
CA VAL A 64 24.69 12.71 -6.52
C VAL A 64 24.53 13.59 -5.29
N ALA A 65 24.50 14.92 -5.49
CA ALA A 65 24.43 15.92 -4.40
C ALA A 65 23.38 15.59 -3.32
N LYS A 66 22.16 15.22 -3.72
CA LYS A 66 21.10 14.83 -2.78
C LYS A 66 21.48 13.63 -1.89
N VAL A 67 22.12 12.60 -2.47
CA VAL A 67 22.56 11.41 -1.72
C VAL A 67 23.73 11.77 -0.80
N GLN A 68 24.67 12.58 -1.29
CA GLN A 68 25.81 13.06 -0.49
C GLN A 68 25.36 13.92 0.69
N GLU A 69 24.39 14.81 0.48
CA GLU A 69 23.86 15.73 1.50
C GLU A 69 23.19 14.96 2.63
N PHE A 70 22.34 13.99 2.31
CA PHE A 70 21.72 13.11 3.31
C PHE A 70 22.79 12.44 4.19
N TRP A 71 23.78 11.79 3.57
CA TRP A 71 24.84 11.11 4.32
C TRP A 71 25.75 12.08 5.05
N ALA A 72 26.00 13.28 4.52
CA ALA A 72 26.77 14.31 5.20
C ALA A 72 26.07 14.72 6.50
N GLN A 73 24.78 15.04 6.44
CA GLN A 73 24.01 15.44 7.63
C GLN A 73 23.95 14.30 8.66
N LYS A 74 23.61 13.09 8.21
CA LYS A 74 23.48 11.93 9.11
C LYS A 74 24.81 11.53 9.74
N LEU A 75 25.88 11.38 8.97
CA LEU A 75 27.18 10.94 9.49
C LEU A 75 27.83 12.01 10.38
N VAL A 76 27.62 13.30 10.11
CA VAL A 76 28.03 14.37 11.04
C VAL A 76 27.31 14.26 12.38
N ARG A 77 26.00 13.98 12.38
CA ARG A 77 25.24 13.75 13.62
C ARG A 77 25.75 12.52 14.37
N ILE A 78 25.95 11.40 13.67
CA ILE A 78 26.49 10.16 14.25
C ILE A 78 27.88 10.40 14.84
N GLY A 79 28.74 11.13 14.12
CA GLY A 79 30.08 11.50 14.58
C GLY A 79 30.10 12.34 15.86
N ARG A 80 28.99 12.98 16.25
CA ARG A 80 28.86 13.75 17.50
C ARG A 80 28.40 12.93 18.71
N THR A 81 28.09 11.64 18.52
CA THR A 81 27.68 10.77 19.63
C THR A 81 28.74 10.76 20.74
N GLN A 82 28.28 10.80 21.99
CA GLN A 82 29.14 10.71 23.17
C GLN A 82 29.33 9.25 23.61
N LYS A 83 28.70 8.30 22.91
CA LYS A 83 28.81 6.86 23.19
C LYS A 83 30.11 6.32 22.58
N ARG A 84 30.73 5.36 23.27
CA ARG A 84 31.96 4.71 22.79
C ARG A 84 31.70 3.88 21.54
N PHE A 85 30.53 3.26 21.45
CA PHE A 85 30.09 2.47 20.31
C PHE A 85 28.80 3.04 19.74
N TYR A 86 28.77 3.26 18.43
CA TYR A 86 27.55 3.47 17.67
C TYR A 86 27.41 2.33 16.68
N GLY A 87 26.32 1.59 16.72
CA GLY A 87 26.02 0.51 15.79
C GLY A 87 24.74 0.79 15.04
N GLU A 88 24.77 0.63 13.72
CA GLU A 88 23.57 0.67 12.90
C GLU A 88 23.55 -0.51 11.93
N ALA A 89 22.87 -1.57 12.35
CA ALA A 89 22.62 -2.72 11.50
C ALA A 89 21.43 -2.43 10.59
N SER A 90 21.68 -2.35 9.30
CA SER A 90 20.67 -2.09 8.27
C SER A 90 20.95 -2.94 7.03
N HIS A 91 19.90 -3.56 6.50
CA HIS A 91 19.99 -4.30 5.25
C HIS A 91 19.90 -3.39 4.01
N PHE A 92 19.66 -2.08 4.17
CA PHE A 92 19.44 -1.19 3.04
C PHE A 92 20.34 0.04 2.95
N ASN A 93 21.01 0.47 4.01
CA ASN A 93 21.83 1.69 3.97
C ASN A 93 22.93 1.65 2.90
N ALA A 94 23.58 0.50 2.72
CA ALA A 94 24.60 0.31 1.68
C ALA A 94 24.02 0.45 0.25
N LYS A 95 22.74 0.10 0.04
CA LYS A 95 22.04 0.25 -1.25
C LYS A 95 21.72 1.71 -1.60
N ALA A 96 21.85 2.61 -0.62
CA ALA A 96 21.56 4.04 -0.75
C ALA A 96 22.80 4.92 -0.63
N GLY A 97 24.00 4.36 -0.78
CA GLY A 97 25.24 5.14 -0.83
C GLY A 97 25.97 5.34 0.50
N LEU A 98 25.65 4.59 1.56
CA LEU A 98 26.36 4.71 2.86
C LEU A 98 27.87 4.54 2.68
N LEU A 99 28.28 3.47 1.99
CA LEU A 99 29.69 3.07 1.91
C LEU A 99 30.52 4.04 1.06
N GLU A 100 29.91 4.71 0.09
CA GLU A 100 30.52 5.81 -0.68
C GLU A 100 30.80 7.04 0.17
N ASN A 101 30.05 7.21 1.26
CA ASN A 101 30.11 8.41 2.09
C ASN A 101 30.77 8.17 3.46
N ILE A 102 31.18 6.93 3.75
CA ILE A 102 31.68 6.51 5.07
C ILE A 102 32.98 7.20 5.49
N HIS A 103 33.79 7.66 4.53
CA HIS A 103 35.02 8.40 4.77
C HIS A 103 34.83 9.65 5.65
N ARG A 104 33.60 10.17 5.75
CA ARG A 104 33.25 11.30 6.61
C ARG A 104 33.40 11.02 8.11
N LEU A 105 33.49 9.75 8.50
CA LEU A 105 33.77 9.34 9.88
C LEU A 105 35.27 9.13 10.14
N ALA A 106 36.14 9.29 9.13
CA ALA A 106 37.55 8.89 9.26
C ALA A 106 38.30 9.61 10.37
N ASP A 107 38.00 10.89 10.60
CA ASP A 107 38.62 11.70 11.64
C ASP A 107 37.85 11.63 12.98
N GLN A 108 36.76 10.87 13.05
CA GLN A 108 35.89 10.80 14.24
C GLN A 108 36.10 9.52 15.06
N GLY A 109 36.73 8.49 14.48
CA GLY A 109 36.96 7.20 15.14
C GLY A 109 37.14 6.06 14.15
N LYS A 110 37.21 4.83 14.67
CA LYS A 110 37.32 3.61 13.86
C LYS A 110 35.95 3.22 13.32
N THR A 111 35.89 2.88 12.05
CA THR A 111 34.67 2.40 11.40
C THR A 111 34.80 0.92 11.09
N HIS A 112 33.80 0.14 11.47
CA HIS A 112 33.71 -1.29 11.22
C HIS A 112 32.56 -1.56 10.25
N ILE A 113 32.84 -2.26 9.15
CA ILE A 113 31.81 -2.73 8.22
C ILE A 113 31.71 -4.25 8.35
N VAL A 114 30.59 -4.72 8.88
CA VAL A 114 30.31 -6.16 9.02
C VAL A 114 29.57 -6.65 7.77
N PHE A 115 30.28 -7.40 6.93
CA PHE A 115 29.70 -8.17 5.84
C PHE A 115 29.13 -9.45 6.44
N LEU A 116 27.79 -9.53 6.43
CA LEU A 116 27.05 -10.63 6.99
C LEU A 116 26.49 -11.50 5.87
N ASP A 117 27.20 -12.59 5.63
CA ASP A 117 26.94 -13.54 4.58
C ASP A 117 25.98 -14.65 5.03
N ARG A 118 25.30 -15.21 4.05
CA ARG A 118 24.39 -16.35 4.20
C ARG A 118 24.33 -17.09 2.88
N ASP A 119 24.06 -18.39 2.96
CA ASP A 119 23.79 -19.22 1.80
C ASP A 119 22.72 -18.60 0.87
N PRO A 120 23.04 -18.33 -0.42
CA PRO A 120 22.15 -17.67 -1.37
C PRO A 120 20.81 -18.37 -1.53
N PHE A 121 20.81 -19.71 -1.55
CA PHE A 121 19.58 -20.48 -1.69
C PHE A 121 18.71 -20.38 -0.44
N LYS A 122 19.28 -20.50 0.77
CA LYS A 122 18.55 -20.29 2.04
C LYS A 122 17.94 -18.89 2.10
N ILE A 123 18.63 -17.86 1.59
CA ILE A 123 18.07 -16.51 1.50
C ILE A 123 16.88 -16.48 0.54
N LEU A 124 17.06 -16.97 -0.70
CA LEU A 124 16.00 -16.99 -1.71
C LEU A 124 14.77 -17.74 -1.22
N TRP A 125 15.01 -18.90 -0.63
CA TRP A 125 13.97 -19.73 -0.04
C TRP A 125 13.24 -18.99 1.07
N SER A 126 13.96 -18.25 1.91
CA SER A 126 13.36 -17.40 2.93
C SER A 126 12.50 -16.27 2.33
N TYR A 127 12.97 -15.59 1.28
CA TYR A 127 12.23 -14.54 0.58
C TYR A 127 10.97 -15.05 -0.09
N HIS A 128 11.06 -16.24 -0.69
CA HIS A 128 9.94 -16.88 -1.32
C HIS A 128 8.86 -17.21 -0.30
N ASN A 129 9.23 -17.85 0.82
CA ASN A 129 8.28 -18.16 1.89
C ASN A 129 7.67 -16.92 2.53
N ARG A 130 8.43 -15.83 2.72
CA ARG A 130 7.86 -14.60 3.29
C ARG A 130 7.13 -13.71 2.29
N PHE A 131 7.05 -14.10 1.01
CA PHE A 131 6.50 -13.27 -0.07
C PHE A 131 7.15 -11.88 -0.17
N ASP A 132 8.42 -11.78 0.21
CA ASP A 132 9.17 -10.53 0.37
C ASP A 132 9.23 -9.69 -0.93
N PHE A 133 9.19 -10.35 -2.10
CA PHE A 133 9.22 -9.72 -3.43
C PHE A 133 7.85 -9.66 -4.12
N ALA A 134 6.80 -10.21 -3.51
CA ALA A 134 5.44 -10.22 -4.06
C ALA A 134 4.56 -9.09 -3.50
N ASN A 135 4.91 -8.54 -2.34
CA ASN A 135 4.17 -7.49 -1.67
C ASN A 135 4.75 -6.11 -1.98
N VAL A 136 3.98 -5.28 -2.69
CA VAL A 136 4.37 -3.92 -3.12
C VAL A 136 4.74 -3.02 -1.92
N GLY A 137 4.13 -3.26 -0.75
CA GLY A 137 4.43 -2.53 0.48
C GLY A 137 5.82 -2.82 1.09
N PHE A 138 6.46 -3.91 0.68
CA PHE A 138 7.82 -4.28 1.08
C PHE A 138 8.87 -3.97 0.00
N THR A 139 8.44 -3.56 -1.20
CA THR A 139 9.37 -3.33 -2.32
C THR A 139 10.40 -2.26 -1.99
N TRP A 140 10.07 -1.28 -1.14
CA TRP A 140 11.03 -0.28 -0.69
C TRP A 140 12.07 -0.80 0.34
N LEU A 141 11.80 -1.91 1.06
CA LEU A 141 12.80 -2.53 1.94
C LEU A 141 13.89 -3.23 1.10
N PHE A 142 13.49 -3.82 -0.02
CA PHE A 142 14.40 -4.50 -0.94
C PHE A 142 15.02 -3.56 -1.98
N SER A 143 14.38 -2.44 -2.35
CA SER A 143 14.92 -1.22 -3.01
C SER A 143 16.14 -1.33 -3.93
N LEU A 144 16.21 -2.39 -4.72
CA LEU A 144 17.08 -2.51 -5.88
C LEU A 144 16.24 -3.07 -7.01
N ASP A 145 16.06 -2.27 -8.05
CA ASP A 145 15.28 -2.64 -9.22
C ASP A 145 16.21 -3.23 -10.29
N PRO A 146 15.87 -4.39 -10.88
CA PRO A 146 16.66 -4.99 -11.96
C PRO A 146 16.76 -4.11 -13.21
N ASN A 147 15.95 -3.07 -13.36
CA ASN A 147 16.00 -2.11 -14.46
C ASN A 147 16.92 -0.93 -14.18
N TYR A 148 17.46 -0.80 -12.96
CA TYR A 148 18.39 0.27 -12.67
C TYR A 148 19.66 0.17 -13.54
N PRO A 149 20.15 1.31 -14.06
CA PRO A 149 21.31 1.34 -14.96
C PRO A 149 22.64 1.03 -14.25
N ASN A 150 22.77 1.36 -12.95
CA ASN A 150 23.95 1.06 -12.13
C ASN A 150 23.71 -0.25 -11.35
N LYS A 151 23.84 -1.37 -12.06
CA LYS A 151 23.87 -2.74 -11.51
C LYS A 151 25.15 -3.46 -11.92
N ILE A 152 25.61 -4.39 -11.10
CA ILE A 152 26.79 -5.22 -11.38
C ILE A 152 26.37 -6.48 -12.13
N VAL A 153 25.33 -7.15 -11.65
CA VAL A 153 24.80 -8.39 -12.19
C VAL A 153 23.76 -8.09 -13.28
N PRO A 154 23.94 -8.58 -14.53
CA PRO A 154 22.90 -8.51 -15.55
C PRO A 154 21.63 -9.24 -15.10
N SER A 155 20.46 -8.66 -15.37
CA SER A 155 19.18 -9.14 -14.83
C SER A 155 18.31 -9.90 -15.82
N ASP A 156 18.68 -9.91 -17.11
CA ASP A 156 17.73 -10.27 -18.17
C ASP A 156 17.38 -11.75 -18.18
N ASP A 157 18.32 -12.61 -17.77
CA ASP A 157 18.06 -14.04 -17.58
C ASP A 157 17.16 -14.29 -16.36
N HIS A 158 17.38 -13.55 -15.28
CA HIS A 158 16.57 -13.67 -14.06
C HIS A 158 15.12 -13.24 -14.27
N LYS A 159 14.89 -12.17 -15.03
CA LYS A 159 13.53 -11.67 -15.33
C LYS A 159 12.64 -12.72 -15.98
N LYS A 160 13.21 -13.69 -16.72
CA LYS A 160 12.48 -14.80 -17.36
C LYS A 160 11.77 -15.70 -16.33
N TYR A 161 12.24 -15.70 -15.08
CA TYR A 161 11.69 -16.53 -13.99
C TYR A 161 10.79 -15.74 -13.02
N GLY A 162 10.29 -14.57 -13.44
CA GLY A 162 9.35 -13.77 -12.65
C GLY A 162 9.92 -13.32 -11.30
N GLN A 163 9.07 -13.29 -10.27
CA GLN A 163 9.45 -12.79 -8.94
C GLN A 163 10.57 -13.59 -8.26
N ALA A 164 10.57 -14.93 -8.43
CA ALA A 164 11.64 -15.77 -7.88
C ALA A 164 12.99 -15.46 -8.53
N GLY A 165 13.00 -15.27 -9.85
CA GLY A 165 14.18 -14.82 -10.57
C GLY A 165 14.66 -13.44 -10.11
N ILE A 166 13.75 -12.46 -9.97
CA ILE A 166 14.09 -11.11 -9.47
C ILE A 166 14.65 -11.16 -8.04
N ALA A 167 14.07 -11.96 -7.15
CA ALA A 167 14.56 -12.15 -5.79
C ALA A 167 15.98 -12.75 -5.79
N TYR A 168 16.24 -13.73 -6.66
CA TYR A 168 17.56 -14.32 -6.79
C TYR A 168 18.58 -13.36 -7.41
N TRP A 169 18.18 -12.57 -8.41
CA TRP A 169 18.99 -11.50 -8.97
C TRP A 169 19.41 -10.51 -7.90
N TYR A 170 18.49 -10.08 -7.04
CA TYR A 170 18.78 -9.17 -5.94
C TYR A 170 19.86 -9.74 -5.00
N ILE A 171 19.78 -11.03 -4.67
CA ILE A 171 20.78 -11.69 -3.81
C ILE A 171 22.15 -11.66 -4.50
N GLN A 172 22.22 -12.03 -5.77
CA GLN A 172 23.48 -12.01 -6.53
C GLN A 172 24.04 -10.59 -6.70
N GLU A 173 23.18 -9.60 -6.97
CA GLU A 173 23.57 -8.19 -7.05
C GLU A 173 24.16 -7.70 -5.73
N MET A 174 23.56 -8.06 -4.60
CA MET A 174 24.10 -7.71 -3.29
C MET A 174 25.44 -8.40 -3.00
N LEU A 175 25.59 -9.68 -3.33
CA LEU A 175 26.88 -10.39 -3.18
C LEU A 175 27.99 -9.75 -4.02
N ALA A 176 27.68 -9.41 -5.29
CA ALA A 176 28.63 -8.76 -6.18
C ALA A 176 28.98 -7.33 -5.71
N ARG A 177 28.00 -6.59 -5.18
CA ARG A 177 28.25 -5.29 -4.54
C ARG A 177 29.12 -5.44 -3.29
N GLY A 178 28.92 -6.49 -2.50
CA GLY A 178 29.72 -6.79 -1.32
C GLY A 178 31.20 -6.93 -1.67
N GLU A 179 31.53 -7.72 -2.70
CA GLU A 179 32.89 -7.82 -3.22
C GLU A 179 33.43 -6.48 -3.75
N TYR A 180 32.64 -5.76 -4.54
CA TYR A 180 33.01 -4.43 -5.02
C TYR A 180 33.40 -3.49 -3.88
N TYR A 181 32.62 -3.48 -2.78
CA TYR A 181 32.92 -2.65 -1.62
C TYR A 181 34.12 -3.13 -0.82
N ARG A 182 34.40 -4.43 -0.78
CA ARG A 182 35.63 -4.95 -0.18
C ARG A 182 36.87 -4.38 -0.87
N HIS A 183 36.88 -4.35 -2.20
CA HIS A 183 37.97 -3.70 -2.94
C HIS A 183 37.98 -2.17 -2.78
N LEU A 184 36.80 -1.52 -2.79
CA LEU A 184 36.70 -0.07 -2.66
C LEU A 184 37.25 0.45 -1.32
N LEU A 185 37.01 -0.31 -0.24
CA LEU A 185 37.35 0.09 1.13
C LEU A 185 38.61 -0.57 1.69
N ALA A 186 39.26 -1.49 0.96
CA ALA A 186 40.42 -2.26 1.43
C ALA A 186 41.56 -1.38 2.00
N ASN A 187 41.76 -0.20 1.43
CA ASN A 187 42.85 0.72 1.81
C ASN A 187 42.34 1.97 2.56
N ALA A 188 41.11 1.98 3.04
CA ALA A 188 40.58 3.11 3.80
C ALA A 188 41.14 3.09 5.23
N PRO A 189 41.95 4.09 5.64
CA PRO A 189 42.80 4.01 6.85
C PRO A 189 42.03 3.89 8.17
N SER A 190 40.78 4.34 8.21
CA SER A 190 39.90 4.31 9.38
C SER A 190 38.83 3.23 9.32
N VAL A 191 38.83 2.37 8.29
CA VAL A 191 37.79 1.37 8.05
C VAL A 191 38.38 -0.04 8.22
N THR A 192 37.74 -0.85 9.06
CA THR A 192 38.03 -2.27 9.21
C THR A 192 36.86 -3.08 8.68
N LEU A 193 37.14 -4.02 7.78
CA LEU A 193 36.14 -4.90 7.19
C LEU A 193 36.11 -6.23 7.95
N HIS A 194 34.92 -6.65 8.38
CA HIS A 194 34.68 -7.90 9.09
C HIS A 194 33.81 -8.80 8.22
N HIS A 195 34.19 -10.06 8.07
CA HIS A 195 33.48 -11.02 7.22
C HIS A 195 33.02 -12.21 8.05
N TRP A 196 31.71 -12.43 8.07
CA TRP A 196 31.11 -13.44 8.93
C TRP A 196 29.92 -14.10 8.25
N ASP A 197 29.86 -15.42 8.27
CA ASP A 197 28.61 -16.13 8.02
C ASP A 197 27.71 -15.96 9.25
N LEU A 198 26.43 -15.71 9.03
CA LEU A 198 25.49 -15.65 10.14
C LEU A 198 25.47 -16.95 10.95
N ALA A 199 25.59 -18.11 10.30
CA ALA A 199 25.62 -19.40 10.97
C ALA A 199 26.74 -19.45 12.02
N ASP A 200 27.90 -18.86 11.72
CA ASP A 200 29.03 -18.85 12.64
C ASP A 200 28.78 -17.95 13.84
N ILE A 201 28.28 -16.73 13.64
CA ILE A 201 28.05 -15.77 14.74
C ILE A 201 26.80 -16.08 15.59
N THR A 202 26.03 -17.11 15.20
CA THR A 202 24.99 -17.71 16.04
C THR A 202 25.53 -18.78 16.98
N GLN A 203 26.78 -19.21 16.80
CA GLN A 203 27.49 -20.11 17.70
C GLN A 203 28.42 -19.32 18.63
N GLN A 204 28.65 -19.85 19.84
CA GLN A 204 29.46 -19.18 20.87
C GLN A 204 30.84 -18.74 20.35
N ALA A 205 31.56 -19.67 19.72
CA ALA A 205 32.90 -19.40 19.21
C ALA A 205 32.94 -18.30 18.13
N GLY A 206 31.92 -18.20 17.27
CA GLY A 206 31.85 -17.15 16.25
C GLY A 206 31.44 -15.81 16.83
N ALA A 207 30.48 -15.80 17.76
CA ALA A 207 30.07 -14.61 18.49
C ALA A 207 31.23 -14.00 19.29
N ASP A 208 31.99 -14.82 20.02
CA ASP A 208 33.17 -14.39 20.79
C ASP A 208 34.22 -13.73 19.89
N LYS A 209 34.49 -14.33 18.72
CA LYS A 209 35.48 -13.79 17.78
C LYS A 209 35.02 -12.48 17.15
N LEU A 210 33.76 -12.36 16.72
CA LEU A 210 33.23 -11.11 16.17
C LEU A 210 33.28 -9.98 17.22
N ILE A 211 32.78 -10.24 18.43
CA ILE A 211 32.77 -9.26 19.51
C ILE A 211 34.20 -8.89 19.94
N GLY A 212 35.10 -9.86 20.01
CA GLY A 212 36.52 -9.60 20.26
C GLY A 212 37.16 -8.74 19.18
N ALA A 213 36.83 -8.98 17.90
CA ALA A 213 37.33 -8.18 16.78
C ALA A 213 36.78 -6.74 16.77
N LEU A 214 35.56 -6.51 17.28
CA LEU A 214 34.95 -5.18 17.38
C LEU A 214 35.40 -4.40 18.62
N THR A 215 35.73 -5.08 19.72
CA THR A 215 36.12 -4.44 20.99
C THR A 215 37.64 -4.35 21.19
N GLY A 216 38.41 -5.18 20.48
CA GLY A 216 39.84 -5.37 20.70
C GLY A 216 40.17 -6.23 21.93
N THR A 217 39.17 -6.78 22.62
CA THR A 217 39.33 -7.59 23.84
C THR A 217 38.62 -8.93 23.70
N ALA A 218 39.35 -10.03 23.96
CA ALA A 218 38.73 -11.35 23.99
C ALA A 218 37.73 -11.43 25.16
N GLN A 219 36.46 -11.68 24.84
CA GLN A 219 35.41 -11.87 25.83
C GLN A 219 34.41 -12.91 25.34
N SER A 220 33.79 -13.62 26.29
CA SER A 220 32.67 -14.50 25.97
C SER A 220 31.43 -13.65 25.71
N ALA A 221 30.89 -13.77 24.50
CA ALA A 221 29.75 -13.01 24.04
C ALA A 221 28.45 -13.59 24.60
N THR A 222 27.58 -12.72 25.10
CA THR A 222 26.18 -13.06 25.40
C THR A 222 25.43 -13.24 24.09
N ILE A 223 25.09 -14.48 23.74
CA ILE A 223 24.29 -14.78 22.55
C ILE A 223 22.82 -14.42 22.80
N PRO A 224 22.18 -13.63 21.93
CA PRO A 224 20.75 -13.40 21.98
C PRO A 224 19.98 -14.72 21.86
N ALA A 225 18.93 -14.89 22.67
CA ALA A 225 18.06 -16.06 22.54
C ALA A 225 17.56 -16.20 21.10
N PRO A 226 17.50 -17.42 20.55
CA PRO A 226 16.95 -17.63 19.22
C PRO A 226 15.50 -17.18 19.21
N GLU A 227 15.23 -16.09 18.51
CA GLU A 227 13.86 -15.76 18.15
C GLU A 227 13.44 -16.75 17.09
N ASN A 228 12.44 -17.58 17.42
CA ASN A 228 11.74 -18.41 16.46
C ASN A 228 11.11 -17.51 15.39
N THR A 229 11.91 -17.11 14.41
CA THR A 229 11.42 -16.67 13.11
C THR A 229 10.69 -17.88 12.55
N SER A 230 9.37 -17.76 12.50
CA SER A 230 8.42 -18.81 12.12
C SER A 230 9.01 -19.80 11.11
N GLN A 231 9.10 -21.08 11.47
CA GLN A 231 9.33 -22.18 10.53
C GLN A 231 8.09 -22.43 9.64
N ARG A 232 7.38 -21.38 9.23
CA ARG A 232 6.28 -21.45 8.25
C ARG A 232 6.93 -21.50 6.88
N TRP A 233 7.09 -22.71 6.36
CA TRP A 233 7.50 -22.94 4.99
C TRP A 233 6.19 -23.05 4.20
N PHE A 234 5.70 -21.91 3.70
CA PHE A 234 4.47 -21.81 2.90
C PHE A 234 4.48 -22.69 1.65
N PHE A 235 5.67 -23.10 1.20
CA PHE A 235 5.87 -23.88 0.00
C PHE A 235 6.56 -25.23 0.30
N GLY A 236 6.03 -26.30 -0.29
CA GLY A 236 6.57 -27.66 -0.14
C GLY A 236 7.79 -27.96 -1.01
N GLU A 237 8.34 -29.17 -0.86
CA GLU A 237 9.62 -29.59 -1.45
C GLU A 237 9.65 -29.48 -2.98
N LYS A 238 8.52 -29.69 -3.66
CA LYS A 238 8.43 -29.53 -5.13
C LYS A 238 8.77 -28.11 -5.61
N VAL A 239 8.37 -27.07 -4.86
CA VAL A 239 8.72 -25.68 -5.18
C VAL A 239 10.18 -25.42 -4.84
N ARG A 240 10.66 -25.98 -3.72
CA ARG A 240 12.06 -25.91 -3.31
C ARG A 240 12.99 -26.48 -4.39
N SER A 241 12.70 -27.67 -4.91
CA SER A 241 13.47 -28.30 -6.00
C SER A 241 13.48 -27.45 -7.26
N LYS A 242 12.32 -26.90 -7.68
CA LYS A 242 12.26 -25.99 -8.83
C LYS A 242 13.09 -24.73 -8.64
N LEU A 243 13.10 -24.17 -7.43
CA LEU A 243 13.95 -23.02 -7.12
C LEU A 243 15.43 -23.42 -7.12
N GLN A 244 15.78 -24.62 -6.64
CA GLN A 244 17.16 -25.13 -6.70
C GLN A 244 17.64 -25.28 -8.15
N GLU A 245 16.82 -25.89 -9.01
CA GLU A 245 17.08 -26.00 -10.45
C GLU A 245 17.25 -24.61 -11.08
N MET A 246 16.35 -23.66 -10.79
CA MET A 246 16.46 -22.28 -11.26
C MET A 246 17.75 -21.62 -10.78
N THR A 247 18.12 -21.76 -9.51
CA THR A 247 19.35 -21.16 -8.98
C THR A 247 20.60 -21.76 -9.59
N ALA A 248 20.61 -23.06 -9.88
CA ALA A 248 21.71 -23.71 -10.58
C ALA A 248 21.87 -23.19 -12.02
N LEU A 249 20.75 -22.98 -12.74
CA LEU A 249 20.76 -22.41 -14.09
C LEU A 249 21.18 -20.93 -14.13
N LEU A 250 20.94 -20.19 -13.04
CA LEU A 250 21.24 -18.77 -12.92
C LEU A 250 22.51 -18.51 -12.11
N GLU A 251 23.27 -19.53 -11.73
CA GLU A 251 24.44 -19.38 -10.87
C GLU A 251 25.48 -18.46 -11.54
N ARG A 252 26.02 -17.53 -10.76
CA ARG A 252 27.03 -16.56 -11.20
C ARG A 252 28.12 -16.46 -10.15
N ASP A 253 29.36 -16.33 -10.61
CA ASP A 253 30.49 -15.96 -9.76
C ASP A 253 30.37 -14.46 -9.39
N CYS A 254 29.61 -14.20 -8.32
CA CYS A 254 29.30 -12.85 -7.86
C CYS A 254 30.54 -12.12 -7.36
N ALA A 255 31.49 -12.84 -6.76
CA ALA A 255 32.77 -12.27 -6.35
C ALA A 255 33.53 -11.76 -7.57
N LYS A 256 33.77 -12.61 -8.57
CA LYS A 256 34.43 -12.18 -9.80
C LYS A 256 33.73 -11.01 -10.49
N LEU A 257 32.39 -11.02 -10.55
CA LEU A 257 31.63 -9.90 -11.13
C LEU A 257 31.84 -8.58 -10.38
N GLY A 258 31.90 -8.61 -9.04
CA GLY A 258 32.18 -7.44 -8.22
C GLY A 258 33.62 -6.93 -8.38
N GLU A 259 34.60 -7.84 -8.40
CA GLU A 259 36.01 -7.53 -8.64
C GLU A 259 36.22 -6.93 -10.04
N ASP A 260 35.68 -7.57 -11.08
CA ASP A 260 35.76 -7.10 -12.47
C ASP A 260 35.09 -5.72 -12.62
N PHE A 261 33.95 -5.50 -11.96
CA PHE A 261 33.31 -4.19 -11.92
C PHE A 261 34.25 -3.14 -11.32
N PHE A 262 34.90 -3.42 -10.19
CA PHE A 262 35.86 -2.51 -9.56
C PHE A 262 37.08 -2.23 -10.46
N LYS A 263 37.69 -3.27 -11.02
CA LYS A 263 38.87 -3.21 -11.90
C LYS A 263 38.59 -2.46 -13.20
N SER A 264 37.35 -2.49 -13.70
CA SER A 264 36.94 -1.73 -14.89
C SER A 264 37.02 -0.20 -14.74
N GLY A 265 37.30 0.31 -13.53
CA GLY A 265 37.30 1.74 -13.23
C GLY A 265 35.91 2.34 -13.06
N ARG A 266 34.84 1.57 -13.33
CA ARG A 266 33.46 1.98 -13.02
C ARG A 266 33.25 2.03 -11.51
N ARG A 267 32.35 2.90 -11.08
CA ARG A 267 31.96 3.06 -9.67
C ARG A 267 30.44 3.15 -9.60
N LEU A 268 29.85 2.53 -8.58
CA LEU A 268 28.42 2.70 -8.28
C LEU A 268 28.09 4.17 -7.94
N ALA A 269 29.07 4.89 -7.39
CA ALA A 269 28.99 6.31 -7.11
C ALA A 269 28.92 7.21 -8.36
N THR A 270 29.31 6.71 -9.54
CA THR A 270 29.44 7.54 -10.75
C THR A 270 28.29 7.24 -11.71
N PRO A 271 27.70 8.27 -12.36
CA PRO A 271 26.65 8.04 -13.36
C PRO A 271 27.17 7.21 -14.52
N LYS A 272 26.38 6.24 -14.98
CA LYS A 272 26.58 5.63 -16.29
C LYS A 272 26.40 6.73 -17.33
N ARG A 273 27.49 7.14 -18.01
CA ARG A 273 27.43 8.06 -19.15
C ARG A 273 26.55 7.44 -20.25
N THR A 274 25.27 7.75 -20.23
CA THR A 274 24.36 7.40 -21.31
C THR A 274 24.30 8.57 -22.29
N ARG A 275 24.26 8.29 -23.60
CA ARG A 275 24.13 9.31 -24.67
C ARG A 275 22.97 10.30 -24.44
N ARG A 276 22.00 9.93 -23.61
CA ARG A 276 20.84 10.74 -23.24
C ARG A 276 21.17 11.86 -22.21
N ALA A 277 22.17 11.66 -21.36
CA ALA A 277 22.61 12.67 -20.37
C ALA A 277 23.37 13.84 -21.01
N VAL A 278 24.13 13.58 -22.08
CA VAL A 278 24.81 14.64 -22.88
C VAL A 278 23.81 15.58 -23.54
N ARG A 279 22.59 15.08 -23.86
CA ARG A 279 21.52 15.91 -24.44
C ARG A 279 20.81 16.78 -23.40
N ALA A 280 20.86 16.43 -22.11
CA ALA A 280 20.26 17.22 -21.03
C ALA A 280 21.17 18.39 -20.58
N GLN A 281 22.48 18.30 -20.79
CA GLN A 281 23.43 19.38 -20.50
C GLN A 281 23.58 20.41 -21.63
N ASN A 282 23.16 20.08 -22.86
CA ASN A 282 23.22 20.99 -24.01
C ASN A 282 21.90 21.71 -24.32
N ILE A 283 20.91 21.68 -23.43
CA ILE A 283 19.72 22.57 -23.53
C ILE A 283 19.97 23.81 -22.66
N THR A 284 21.06 24.49 -22.96
CA THR A 284 21.18 25.93 -22.70
C THR A 284 22.05 26.45 -23.82
N ILE A 285 21.55 27.48 -24.51
CA ILE A 285 22.19 28.27 -25.58
C ILE A 285 21.89 27.79 -27.02
N ASN A 286 21.20 28.68 -27.77
CA ASN A 286 20.97 28.80 -29.22
C ASN A 286 19.73 28.18 -29.91
N ALA A 287 18.66 29.00 -29.91
CA ALA A 287 17.91 29.55 -31.04
C ALA A 287 17.55 28.68 -32.28
N GLY A 288 16.26 28.71 -32.64
CA GLY A 288 15.76 28.33 -33.97
C GLY A 288 14.24 28.45 -34.07
N ARG A 289 13.73 29.65 -34.36
CA ARG A 289 12.34 29.88 -34.78
C ARG A 289 12.07 29.10 -36.06
N THR A 290 11.23 28.08 -36.00
CA THR A 290 10.42 27.65 -37.14
C THR A 290 8.96 27.63 -36.70
N ALA A 291 8.14 28.44 -37.38
CA ALA A 291 6.71 28.54 -37.11
C ALA A 291 6.04 27.20 -37.45
N ARG A 292 5.54 26.51 -36.43
CA ARG A 292 4.64 25.36 -36.59
C ARG A 292 3.21 25.88 -36.82
N PRO A 293 2.39 25.18 -37.63
CA PRO A 293 1.03 25.62 -37.90
C PRO A 293 0.26 25.73 -36.58
N ARG A 294 -0.25 26.93 -36.31
CA ARG A 294 -1.04 27.26 -35.13
C ARG A 294 -2.44 26.69 -35.36
N VAL A 295 -2.76 25.55 -34.75
CA VAL A 295 -4.14 25.05 -34.75
C VAL A 295 -5.00 26.08 -34.00
N PRO A 296 -6.15 26.53 -34.54
CA PRO A 296 -6.98 27.53 -33.88
C PRO A 296 -7.41 27.10 -32.46
N ARG A 297 -7.41 28.01 -31.51
CA ARG A 297 -7.92 27.76 -30.13
C ARG A 297 -9.37 27.24 -30.11
N ALA A 298 -10.18 27.65 -31.10
CA ALA A 298 -11.54 27.15 -31.27
C ALA A 298 -11.61 25.64 -31.55
N THR A 299 -10.58 25.05 -32.18
CA THR A 299 -10.51 23.60 -32.43
C THR A 299 -10.10 22.79 -31.20
N THR A 300 -9.24 23.33 -30.30
CA THR A 300 -8.91 22.66 -29.03
C THR A 300 -10.04 22.75 -28.01
N GLU A 301 -10.72 23.89 -27.90
CA GLU A 301 -11.89 24.07 -27.01
C GLU A 301 -13.04 23.11 -27.38
N LYS A 302 -13.31 22.93 -28.68
CA LYS A 302 -14.29 21.94 -29.13
C LYS A 302 -13.87 20.51 -28.77
N ALA A 303 -12.62 20.13 -29.04
CA ALA A 303 -12.10 18.81 -28.72
C ALA A 303 -12.17 18.52 -27.21
N ILE A 304 -11.86 19.51 -26.36
CA ILE A 304 -12.02 19.39 -24.91
C ILE A 304 -13.48 19.17 -24.52
N LYS A 305 -14.41 19.96 -25.07
CA LYS A 305 -15.84 19.82 -24.78
C LYS A 305 -16.38 18.45 -25.18
N ASP A 306 -16.03 17.99 -26.37
CA ASP A 306 -16.44 16.69 -26.90
C ASP A 306 -15.81 15.55 -26.08
N ALA A 307 -14.55 15.67 -25.69
CA ALA A 307 -13.87 14.71 -24.82
C ALA A 307 -14.48 14.65 -23.41
N VAL A 308 -14.87 15.79 -22.82
CA VAL A 308 -15.61 15.82 -21.54
C VAL A 308 -16.96 15.13 -21.67
N GLY A 309 -17.68 15.35 -22.77
CA GLY A 309 -18.92 14.62 -23.09
C GLY A 309 -18.70 13.12 -23.18
N LEU A 310 -17.60 12.68 -23.81
CA LEU A 310 -17.20 11.28 -23.85
C LEU A 310 -16.84 10.73 -22.46
N VAL A 311 -16.18 11.51 -21.61
CA VAL A 311 -15.90 11.15 -20.21
C VAL A 311 -17.18 10.97 -19.41
N HIS A 312 -18.20 11.82 -19.60
CA HIS A 312 -19.52 11.64 -18.96
C HIS A 312 -20.27 10.40 -19.47
N GLN A 313 -19.99 9.97 -20.69
CA GLN A 313 -20.44 8.69 -21.25
C GLN A 313 -19.46 7.54 -20.93
N ASN A 314 -18.49 7.78 -20.04
CA ASN A 314 -17.39 6.88 -19.66
C ASN A 314 -16.60 6.26 -20.85
N LYS A 315 -16.63 6.89 -22.02
CA LYS A 315 -15.87 6.50 -23.22
C LYS A 315 -14.42 6.99 -23.15
N PHE A 316 -13.69 6.56 -22.12
CA PHE A 316 -12.35 7.07 -21.79
C PHE A 316 -11.31 6.88 -22.90
N ALA A 317 -11.34 5.76 -23.62
CA ALA A 317 -10.39 5.50 -24.71
C ALA A 317 -10.61 6.47 -25.90
N GLN A 318 -11.87 6.76 -26.23
CA GLN A 318 -12.20 7.72 -27.29
C GLN A 318 -11.84 9.16 -26.85
N ALA A 319 -12.15 9.51 -25.60
CA ALA A 319 -11.77 10.79 -25.01
C ALA A 319 -10.25 10.98 -25.03
N GLN A 320 -9.48 9.96 -24.64
CA GLN A 320 -8.01 10.01 -24.67
C GLN A 320 -7.50 10.25 -26.08
N LYS A 321 -7.93 9.43 -27.06
CA LYS A 321 -7.48 9.57 -28.45
C LYS A 321 -7.76 10.97 -28.99
N MET A 322 -8.96 11.48 -28.74
CA MET A 322 -9.37 12.83 -29.17
C MET A 322 -8.50 13.92 -28.56
N LEU A 323 -8.17 13.79 -27.28
CA LEU A 323 -7.30 14.75 -26.60
C LEU A 323 -5.83 14.60 -27.01
N GLU A 324 -5.34 13.40 -27.34
CA GLU A 324 -4.01 13.17 -27.90
C GLU A 324 -3.88 13.83 -29.29
N ASP A 325 -4.89 13.70 -30.14
CA ASP A 325 -4.95 14.36 -31.45
C ASP A 325 -4.95 15.89 -31.28
N ALA A 326 -5.74 16.41 -30.32
CA ALA A 326 -5.74 17.83 -29.98
C ALA A 326 -4.37 18.31 -29.47
N LEU A 327 -3.70 17.50 -28.65
CA LEU A 327 -2.38 17.82 -28.12
C LEU A 327 -1.30 17.80 -29.22
N ALA A 328 -1.39 16.90 -30.21
CA ALA A 328 -0.48 16.89 -31.35
C ALA A 328 -0.52 18.22 -32.14
N GLY A 329 -1.71 18.82 -32.26
CA GLY A 329 -1.92 20.14 -32.86
C GLY A 329 -1.50 21.32 -31.99
N ALA A 330 -1.56 21.16 -30.66
CA ALA A 330 -1.19 22.19 -29.68
C ALA A 330 -0.38 21.60 -28.50
N PRO A 331 0.92 21.30 -28.68
CA PRO A 331 1.70 20.48 -27.74
C PRO A 331 1.89 21.01 -26.32
N ASN A 332 1.57 22.27 -26.07
CA ASN A 332 1.71 22.93 -24.77
C ASN A 332 0.38 23.51 -24.26
N ASP A 333 -0.76 23.11 -24.83
CA ASP A 333 -2.07 23.59 -24.38
C ASP A 333 -2.38 23.06 -22.98
N PRO A 334 -2.47 23.93 -21.96
CA PRO A 334 -2.67 23.50 -20.58
C PRO A 334 -4.05 22.89 -20.32
N ASP A 335 -5.07 23.27 -21.08
CA ASP A 335 -6.43 22.76 -20.87
C ASP A 335 -6.54 21.35 -21.44
N VAL A 336 -5.91 21.09 -22.59
CA VAL A 336 -5.78 19.73 -23.15
C VAL A 336 -4.96 18.83 -22.22
N HIS A 337 -3.83 19.32 -21.70
CA HIS A 337 -3.04 18.59 -20.71
C HIS A 337 -3.83 18.30 -19.43
N CYS A 338 -4.62 19.24 -18.93
CA CYS A 338 -5.45 19.03 -17.74
C CYS A 338 -6.47 17.89 -17.97
N GLN A 339 -7.17 17.91 -19.09
CA GLN A 339 -8.16 16.89 -19.42
C GLN A 339 -7.53 15.52 -19.69
N LEU A 340 -6.40 15.44 -20.40
CA LEU A 340 -5.66 14.18 -20.56
C LEU A 340 -5.23 13.60 -19.22
N GLY A 341 -4.75 14.46 -18.33
CA GLY A 341 -4.36 14.07 -16.98
C GLY A 341 -5.51 13.41 -16.21
N LEU A 342 -6.70 14.01 -16.25
CA LEU A 342 -7.91 13.47 -15.64
C LEU A 342 -8.36 12.15 -16.29
N VAL A 343 -8.30 12.05 -17.62
CA VAL A 343 -8.65 10.81 -18.35
C VAL A 343 -7.70 9.67 -17.98
N HIS A 344 -6.39 9.91 -17.96
CA HIS A 344 -5.42 8.91 -17.52
C HIS A 344 -5.64 8.48 -16.07
N ALA A 345 -5.86 9.43 -15.16
CA ALA A 345 -6.15 9.14 -13.76
C ALA A 345 -7.45 8.31 -13.58
N ARG A 346 -8.49 8.57 -14.39
CA ARG A 346 -9.72 7.76 -14.39
C ARG A 346 -9.49 6.35 -14.93
N ARG A 347 -8.57 6.19 -15.88
CA ARG A 347 -8.16 4.87 -16.43
C ARG A 347 -7.20 4.09 -15.53
N GLY A 348 -6.77 4.66 -14.40
CA GLY A 348 -5.82 4.04 -13.49
C GLY A 348 -4.34 4.32 -13.80
N ASP A 349 -4.03 5.02 -14.89
CA ASP A 349 -2.67 5.43 -15.27
C ASP A 349 -2.23 6.68 -14.46
N MET A 350 -2.11 6.54 -13.13
CA MET A 350 -1.93 7.68 -12.22
C MET A 350 -0.66 8.50 -12.51
N GLU A 351 0.45 7.86 -12.86
CA GLU A 351 1.73 8.52 -13.14
C GLU A 351 1.66 9.37 -14.42
N LYS A 352 1.01 8.85 -15.48
CA LYS A 352 0.77 9.62 -16.71
C LYS A 352 -0.20 10.77 -16.44
N GLY A 353 -1.23 10.50 -15.64
CA GLY A 353 -2.18 11.52 -15.19
C GLY A 353 -1.46 12.68 -14.49
N CYS A 354 -0.60 12.37 -13.52
CA CYS A 354 0.21 13.33 -12.80
C CYS A 354 1.13 14.13 -13.73
N ALA A 355 1.84 13.47 -14.64
CA ALA A 355 2.76 14.14 -15.57
C ALA A 355 2.05 15.18 -16.47
N HIS A 356 0.86 14.86 -16.99
CA HIS A 356 0.07 15.80 -17.77
C HIS A 356 -0.46 16.97 -16.92
N LEU A 357 -0.92 16.69 -15.70
CA LEU A 357 -1.38 17.75 -14.78
C LEU A 357 -0.25 18.67 -14.33
N GLU A 358 0.97 18.16 -14.16
CA GLU A 358 2.16 18.97 -13.91
C GLU A 358 2.52 19.86 -15.11
N ALA A 359 2.34 19.37 -16.34
CA ALA A 359 2.51 20.17 -17.55
C ALA A 359 1.50 21.32 -17.62
N ALA A 360 0.23 21.05 -17.29
CA ALA A 360 -0.80 22.09 -17.18
C ALA A 360 -0.47 23.11 -16.07
N TYR A 361 -0.05 22.64 -14.90
CA TYR A 361 0.29 23.48 -13.75
C TYR A 361 1.46 24.44 -14.05
N LYS A 362 2.48 24.00 -14.80
CA LYS A 362 3.59 24.86 -15.22
C LYS A 362 3.15 26.09 -16.02
N GLN A 363 2.06 25.98 -16.78
CA GLN A 363 1.53 27.07 -17.59
C GLN A 363 0.49 27.89 -16.82
N LYS A 364 -0.32 27.24 -15.98
CA LYS A 364 -1.41 27.86 -15.20
C LYS A 364 -1.31 27.51 -13.71
N PRO A 365 -0.33 28.05 -12.97
CA PRO A 365 -0.08 27.66 -11.58
C PRO A 365 -1.19 28.07 -10.59
N ASN A 366 -2.02 29.05 -10.94
CA ASN A 366 -3.12 29.54 -10.09
C ASN A 366 -4.51 29.08 -10.59
N ASP A 367 -4.57 28.22 -11.60
CA ASP A 367 -5.86 27.74 -12.12
C ASP A 367 -6.48 26.72 -11.16
N ARG A 368 -7.71 27.02 -10.71
CA ARG A 368 -8.43 26.22 -9.70
C ARG A 368 -8.68 24.80 -10.19
N ILE A 369 -8.98 24.59 -11.48
CA ILE A 369 -9.25 23.27 -12.03
C ILE A 369 -7.98 22.44 -12.06
N VAL A 370 -6.86 23.02 -12.51
CA VAL A 370 -5.56 22.37 -12.53
C VAL A 370 -5.10 22.01 -11.11
N LEU A 371 -5.21 22.93 -10.15
CA LEU A 371 -4.83 22.69 -8.75
C LEU A 371 -5.68 21.58 -8.11
N ARG A 372 -7.01 21.64 -8.26
CA ARG A 372 -7.93 20.59 -7.76
C ARG A 372 -7.58 19.22 -8.34
N SER A 373 -7.33 19.18 -9.66
CA SER A 373 -7.07 17.93 -10.39
C SER A 373 -5.72 17.33 -10.05
N LEU A 374 -4.66 18.14 -10.07
CA LEU A 374 -3.30 17.70 -9.72
C LEU A 374 -3.26 17.20 -8.29
N THR A 375 -3.82 17.95 -7.34
CA THR A 375 -3.83 17.53 -5.93
C THR A 375 -4.67 16.29 -5.72
N ALA A 376 -5.84 16.14 -6.36
CA ALA A 376 -6.62 14.91 -6.27
C ALA A 376 -5.83 13.69 -6.78
N VAL A 377 -5.05 13.82 -7.85
CA VAL A 377 -4.17 12.74 -8.33
C VAL A 377 -3.02 12.48 -7.37
N LEU A 378 -2.38 13.52 -6.82
CA LEU A 378 -1.35 13.39 -5.78
C LEU A 378 -1.88 12.65 -4.55
N MET A 379 -3.11 12.94 -4.12
CA MET A 379 -3.77 12.21 -3.02
C MET A 379 -3.96 10.72 -3.35
N ARG A 380 -4.34 10.39 -4.59
CA ARG A 380 -4.56 9.00 -5.02
C ARG A 380 -3.27 8.18 -5.13
N ILE A 381 -2.13 8.83 -5.41
CA ILE A 381 -0.80 8.19 -5.37
C ILE A 381 -0.14 8.29 -3.98
N GLU A 382 -0.89 8.75 -2.98
CA GLU A 382 -0.46 8.89 -1.57
C GLU A 382 0.69 9.90 -1.37
N ASP A 383 0.89 10.82 -2.30
CA ASP A 383 1.88 11.91 -2.22
C ASP A 383 1.30 13.15 -1.54
N TYR A 384 0.88 12.96 -0.28
CA TYR A 384 0.22 13.98 0.54
C TYR A 384 1.14 15.18 0.81
N GLY A 385 2.45 14.96 0.91
CA GLY A 385 3.45 16.00 1.12
C GLY A 385 3.49 17.00 -0.05
N ARG A 386 3.53 16.50 -1.29
CA ARG A 386 3.47 17.37 -2.47
C ARG A 386 2.11 18.03 -2.62
N ALA A 387 1.03 17.34 -2.32
CA ALA A 387 -0.32 17.92 -2.35
C ALA A 387 -0.45 19.11 -1.39
N ALA A 388 0.00 18.96 -0.13
CA ALA A 388 -0.02 20.03 0.86
C ALA A 388 0.85 21.22 0.43
N LYS A 389 2.11 20.97 0.05
CA LYS A 389 3.06 22.01 -0.38
C LYS A 389 2.57 22.79 -1.60
N LEU A 390 1.89 22.13 -2.53
CA LEU A 390 1.32 22.78 -3.72
C LEU A 390 0.20 23.76 -3.35
N LEU A 391 -0.56 23.48 -2.28
CA LEU A 391 -1.73 24.26 -1.88
C LEU A 391 -1.42 25.32 -0.82
N GLU A 392 -0.34 25.18 -0.04
CA GLU A 392 0.11 26.19 0.95
C GLU A 392 0.00 27.65 0.44
N PRO A 393 0.63 28.05 -0.68
CA PRO A 393 0.57 29.44 -1.15
C PRO A 393 -0.83 29.87 -1.63
N VAL A 394 -1.71 28.91 -1.94
CA VAL A 394 -3.09 29.16 -2.36
C VAL A 394 -3.98 29.40 -1.13
N ILE A 395 -3.73 28.65 -0.05
CA ILE A 395 -4.45 28.78 1.22
C ILE A 395 -4.00 30.04 1.98
N GLU A 396 -2.72 30.40 1.96
CA GLU A 396 -2.19 31.65 2.54
C GLU A 396 -2.86 32.90 1.94
N LYS A 397 -3.27 32.82 0.67
CA LYS A 397 -4.02 33.89 -0.03
C LYS A 397 -5.53 33.85 0.23
N ALA A 398 -5.97 33.09 1.24
CA ALA A 398 -7.36 32.92 1.65
C ALA A 398 -8.28 32.39 0.52
N SER A 399 -7.97 31.19 0.01
CA SER A 399 -8.84 30.50 -0.94
C SER A 399 -10.25 30.23 -0.37
N ASP A 400 -11.27 30.53 -1.17
CA ASP A 400 -12.69 30.22 -0.91
C ASP A 400 -13.16 28.94 -1.61
N ASP A 401 -12.22 28.16 -2.14
CA ASP A 401 -12.52 26.97 -2.91
C ASP A 401 -12.68 25.75 -2.00
N ALA A 402 -13.92 25.32 -1.78
CA ALA A 402 -14.22 24.17 -0.93
C ALA A 402 -13.43 22.90 -1.33
N ALA A 403 -13.24 22.64 -2.63
CA ALA A 403 -12.49 21.46 -3.06
C ALA A 403 -10.99 21.57 -2.79
N ILE A 404 -10.40 22.76 -2.99
CA ILE A 404 -8.99 23.00 -2.63
C ILE A 404 -8.80 22.92 -1.12
N LEU A 405 -9.67 23.58 -0.34
CA LEU A 405 -9.65 23.53 1.13
C LEU A 405 -9.76 22.09 1.63
N ARG A 406 -10.67 21.29 1.06
CA ARG A 406 -10.79 19.87 1.38
C ARG A 406 -9.53 19.10 1.02
N ASN A 407 -8.99 19.27 -0.19
CA ASN A 407 -7.78 18.56 -0.61
C ASN A 407 -6.59 18.90 0.28
N TYR A 408 -6.44 20.18 0.66
CA TYR A 408 -5.39 20.63 1.58
C TYR A 408 -5.55 20.03 2.97
N GLY A 409 -6.73 20.19 3.58
CA GLY A 409 -7.02 19.61 4.88
C GLY A 409 -6.88 18.09 4.89
N THR A 410 -7.32 17.41 3.83
CA THR A 410 -7.17 15.96 3.70
C THR A 410 -5.70 15.56 3.61
N ALA A 411 -4.88 16.29 2.84
CA ALA A 411 -3.44 16.06 2.78
C ALA A 411 -2.79 16.22 4.16
N LEU A 412 -3.15 17.26 4.92
CA LEU A 412 -2.67 17.48 6.28
C LEU A 412 -3.11 16.37 7.25
N GLY A 413 -4.36 15.90 7.12
CA GLY A 413 -4.89 14.78 7.91
C GLY A 413 -4.09 13.50 7.70
N PHE A 414 -3.81 13.11 6.45
CA PHE A 414 -2.96 11.96 6.16
C PHE A 414 -1.50 12.15 6.60
N LEU A 415 -1.02 13.41 6.66
CA LEU A 415 0.27 13.75 7.26
C LEU A 415 0.24 13.82 8.80
N LYS A 416 -0.92 13.52 9.43
CA LYS A 416 -1.17 13.61 10.88
C LYS A 416 -0.95 14.99 11.49
N ARG A 417 -1.03 16.05 10.68
CA ARG A 417 -0.97 17.46 11.11
C ARG A 417 -2.37 17.93 11.51
N TYR A 418 -2.95 17.32 12.54
CA TYR A 418 -4.38 17.48 12.85
C TYR A 418 -4.77 18.92 13.23
N ASP A 419 -3.90 19.63 13.97
CA ASP A 419 -4.13 21.03 14.34
C ASP A 419 -4.32 21.95 13.12
N GLU A 420 -3.61 21.66 12.03
CA GLU A 420 -3.68 22.41 10.78
C GLU A 420 -4.74 21.86 9.82
N CYS A 421 -5.10 20.58 9.97
CA CYS A 421 -6.05 19.85 9.14
C CYS A 421 -7.49 20.35 9.31
N PHE A 422 -7.96 20.51 10.55
CA PHE A 422 -9.38 20.79 10.80
C PHE A 422 -9.87 22.16 10.31
N PRO A 423 -9.12 23.28 10.47
CA PRO A 423 -9.60 24.58 9.99
C PRO A 423 -9.99 24.61 8.50
N PRO A 424 -9.15 24.16 7.54
CA PRO A 424 -9.55 24.12 6.14
C PRO A 424 -10.65 23.09 5.85
N LEU A 425 -10.71 21.95 6.55
CA LEU A 425 -11.80 20.98 6.37
C LEU A 425 -13.15 21.53 6.84
N LEU A 426 -13.19 22.17 8.02
CA LEU A 426 -14.38 22.81 8.56
C LEU A 426 -14.84 23.95 7.65
N ARG A 427 -13.91 24.74 7.12
CA ARG A 427 -14.24 25.80 6.15
C ARG A 427 -14.78 25.22 4.84
N SER A 428 -14.18 24.16 4.31
CA SER A 428 -14.72 23.44 3.15
C SER A 428 -16.14 22.95 3.41
N HIS A 429 -16.38 22.37 4.59
CA HIS A 429 -17.70 21.86 4.98
C HIS A 429 -18.74 23.00 5.05
N GLN A 430 -18.38 24.16 5.62
CA GLN A 430 -19.26 25.34 5.66
C GLN A 430 -19.60 25.88 4.26
N LEU A 431 -18.64 25.86 3.33
CA LEU A 431 -18.83 26.36 1.97
C LEU A 431 -19.63 25.41 1.07
N SER A 432 -19.66 24.12 1.40
CA SER A 432 -20.38 23.09 0.65
C SER A 432 -20.98 22.06 1.61
N PRO A 433 -22.04 22.44 2.35
CA PRO A 433 -22.66 21.59 3.37
C PRO A 433 -23.46 20.42 2.75
N ASP A 434 -23.69 20.42 1.44
CA ASP A 434 -24.38 19.40 0.69
C ASP A 434 -23.47 18.28 0.16
N GLN A 435 -22.21 18.23 0.61
CA GLN A 435 -21.19 17.28 0.14
C GLN A 435 -20.89 16.20 1.19
N PRO A 436 -21.40 14.96 1.03
CA PRO A 436 -21.14 13.85 1.96
C PRO A 436 -19.65 13.57 2.19
N VAL A 437 -18.82 13.79 1.15
CA VAL A 437 -17.36 13.59 1.26
C VAL A 437 -16.75 14.46 2.35
N ALA A 438 -17.23 15.68 2.58
CA ALA A 438 -16.69 16.57 3.61
C ALA A 438 -16.95 16.02 5.02
N TYR A 439 -18.13 15.45 5.26
CA TYR A 439 -18.49 14.82 6.53
C TYR A 439 -17.67 13.56 6.79
N ASN A 440 -17.53 12.68 5.79
CA ASN A 440 -16.71 11.48 5.89
C ASN A 440 -15.25 11.83 6.20
N THR A 441 -14.70 12.85 5.53
CA THR A 441 -13.33 13.32 5.75
C THR A 441 -13.14 13.85 7.18
N LEU A 442 -14.06 14.69 7.67
CA LEU A 442 -14.02 15.18 9.05
C LEU A 442 -14.14 14.03 10.06
N SER A 443 -15.15 13.15 9.89
CA SER A 443 -15.39 11.99 10.75
C SER A 443 -14.14 11.12 10.89
N ARG A 444 -13.49 10.83 9.75
CA ARG A 444 -12.26 10.04 9.71
C ARG A 444 -11.13 10.69 10.49
N PHE A 445 -10.83 11.97 10.23
CA PHE A 445 -9.65 12.59 10.85
C PHE A 445 -9.86 12.97 12.30
N TYR A 446 -11.10 13.23 12.74
CA TYR A 446 -11.42 13.33 14.16
C TYR A 446 -11.19 11.99 14.88
N ASP A 447 -11.57 10.87 14.27
CA ASP A 447 -11.28 9.55 14.83
C ASP A 447 -9.77 9.28 14.89
N GLU A 448 -9.05 9.51 13.78
CA GLU A 448 -7.60 9.31 13.73
C GLU A 448 -6.81 10.27 14.66
N SER A 449 -7.40 11.40 15.07
CA SER A 449 -6.83 12.32 16.08
C SER A 449 -7.22 11.96 17.51
N GLY A 450 -8.07 10.95 17.72
CA GLY A 450 -8.57 10.53 19.03
C GLY A 450 -9.80 11.30 19.56
N ASP A 451 -10.41 12.17 18.74
CA ASP A 451 -11.64 12.89 19.07
C ASP A 451 -12.86 12.12 18.55
N THR A 452 -13.17 11.03 19.25
CA THR A 452 -14.29 10.15 18.89
C THR A 452 -15.64 10.86 18.93
N ALA A 453 -15.80 11.87 19.80
CA ALA A 453 -17.06 12.62 19.91
C ALA A 453 -17.36 13.41 18.63
N ASN A 454 -16.36 14.13 18.09
CA ASN A 454 -16.54 14.80 16.80
C ASN A 454 -16.59 13.81 15.63
N ALA A 455 -15.90 12.67 15.71
CA ALA A 455 -16.02 11.62 14.70
C ALA A 455 -17.48 11.14 14.56
N ILE A 456 -18.13 10.78 15.68
CA ILE A 456 -19.53 10.37 15.72
C ILE A 456 -20.44 11.48 15.19
N LYS A 457 -20.23 12.74 15.65
CA LYS A 457 -21.02 13.90 15.22
C LYS A 457 -21.02 14.07 13.70
N TYR A 458 -19.83 14.13 13.08
CA TYR A 458 -19.73 14.38 11.64
C TYR A 458 -20.12 13.16 10.81
N GLY A 459 -19.78 11.93 11.25
CA GLY A 459 -20.23 10.71 10.58
C GLY A 459 -21.74 10.55 10.59
N GLY A 460 -22.39 10.82 11.72
CA GLY A 460 -23.85 10.78 11.86
C GLY A 460 -24.56 11.85 11.03
N ALA A 461 -24.02 13.08 10.99
CA ALA A 461 -24.52 14.12 10.10
C ALA A 461 -24.36 13.75 8.61
N GLY A 462 -23.24 13.13 8.25
CA GLY A 462 -23.00 12.60 6.91
C GLY A 462 -24.02 11.52 6.51
N LEU A 463 -24.36 10.60 7.42
CA LEU A 463 -25.39 9.59 7.21
C LEU A 463 -26.77 10.21 6.93
N LYS A 464 -27.20 11.18 7.73
CA LYS A 464 -28.48 11.89 7.52
C LYS A 464 -28.52 12.59 6.16
N LEU A 465 -27.43 13.24 5.76
CA LEU A 465 -27.33 13.88 4.45
C LEU A 465 -27.39 12.84 3.32
N LYS A 466 -26.66 11.73 3.43
CA LYS A 466 -26.70 10.66 2.44
C LYS A 466 -28.10 10.08 2.28
N ASP A 467 -28.83 9.88 3.38
CA ASP A 467 -30.22 9.40 3.37
C ASP A 467 -31.12 10.35 2.56
N GLN A 468 -31.03 11.65 2.82
CA GLN A 468 -31.80 12.67 2.07
C GLN A 468 -31.45 12.67 0.58
N LEU A 469 -30.16 12.63 0.24
CA LEU A 469 -29.68 12.61 -1.15
C LEU A 469 -30.08 11.33 -1.89
N ALA A 470 -30.09 10.18 -1.19
CA ALA A 470 -30.51 8.89 -1.73
C ALA A 470 -31.98 8.93 -2.14
N HIS A 471 -32.88 9.44 -1.29
CA HIS A 471 -34.31 9.55 -1.61
C HIS A 471 -34.55 10.45 -2.83
N LYS A 472 -33.84 11.57 -2.92
CA LYS A 472 -33.92 12.47 -4.07
C LYS A 472 -33.46 11.77 -5.36
N ALA A 473 -32.30 11.11 -5.32
CA ALA A 473 -31.78 10.38 -6.49
C ALA A 473 -32.69 9.21 -6.90
N PHE A 474 -33.33 8.55 -5.94
CA PHE A 474 -34.20 7.41 -6.18
C PHE A 474 -35.51 7.79 -6.87
N ALA A 475 -36.08 8.96 -6.55
CA ALA A 475 -37.27 9.47 -7.25
C ALA A 475 -37.05 9.54 -8.78
N GLU A 476 -35.89 10.02 -9.21
CA GLU A 476 -35.51 10.07 -10.63
C GLU A 476 -35.32 8.68 -11.25
N ILE A 477 -34.83 7.71 -10.47
CA ILE A 477 -34.65 6.32 -10.91
C ILE A 477 -36.01 5.67 -11.17
N ILE A 478 -36.95 5.78 -10.21
CA ILE A 478 -38.24 5.09 -10.31
C ILE A 478 -39.20 5.69 -11.33
N GLU A 479 -39.11 7.01 -11.59
CA GLU A 479 -39.87 7.67 -12.67
C GLU A 479 -39.52 7.07 -14.03
N ASN A 480 -38.23 6.80 -14.27
CA ASN A 480 -37.76 6.20 -15.52
C ASN A 480 -37.85 4.67 -15.52
N ARG A 481 -37.89 4.06 -14.33
CA ARG A 481 -37.81 2.61 -14.16
C ARG A 481 -38.47 2.17 -12.84
N PRO A 482 -39.74 1.75 -12.85
CA PRO A 482 -40.39 1.23 -11.66
C PRO A 482 -39.63 0.02 -11.07
N LEU A 483 -39.25 0.12 -9.80
CA LEU A 483 -38.62 -0.95 -9.02
C LEU A 483 -39.58 -1.37 -7.91
N THR A 484 -39.93 -2.66 -7.88
CA THR A 484 -40.86 -3.23 -6.88
C THR A 484 -40.19 -4.40 -6.16
N LEU A 485 -40.45 -4.50 -4.86
CA LEU A 485 -40.01 -5.64 -4.07
C LEU A 485 -40.97 -6.83 -4.23
N ASN A 486 -40.43 -8.03 -4.15
CA ASN A 486 -41.20 -9.27 -4.11
C ASN A 486 -41.33 -9.73 -2.66
N ASP A 487 -42.53 -9.62 -2.10
CA ASP A 487 -42.78 -9.92 -0.68
C ASP A 487 -42.59 -11.40 -0.31
N GLN A 488 -42.58 -12.30 -1.29
CA GLN A 488 -42.39 -13.73 -1.06
C GLN A 488 -40.90 -14.13 -0.99
N GLY A 489 -40.01 -13.36 -1.61
CA GLY A 489 -38.62 -13.79 -1.82
C GLY A 489 -38.53 -15.07 -2.67
N HIS A 490 -37.37 -15.72 -2.64
CA HIS A 490 -37.16 -17.04 -3.22
C HIS A 490 -37.57 -18.15 -2.25
N ALA A 491 -37.99 -19.30 -2.83
CA ALA A 491 -38.34 -20.51 -2.07
C ALA A 491 -37.14 -21.42 -1.77
N GLY A 492 -35.91 -20.94 -2.01
CA GLY A 492 -34.68 -21.66 -1.69
C GLY A 492 -34.55 -21.94 -0.19
N ASP A 493 -33.59 -22.79 0.16
CA ASP A 493 -33.31 -23.21 1.55
C ASP A 493 -31.88 -22.87 2.01
N LYS A 494 -30.99 -22.49 1.09
CA LYS A 494 -29.59 -22.17 1.42
C LYS A 494 -29.46 -20.84 2.13
N SER A 495 -28.54 -20.78 3.09
CA SER A 495 -28.03 -19.52 3.66
C SER A 495 -26.60 -19.32 3.16
N VAL A 496 -26.31 -18.20 2.49
CA VAL A 496 -25.04 -17.98 1.78
C VAL A 496 -24.31 -16.73 2.25
N ILE A 497 -23.01 -16.83 2.55
CA ILE A 497 -22.13 -15.67 2.74
C ILE A 497 -21.37 -15.45 1.44
N ALA A 498 -21.71 -14.39 0.72
CA ALA A 498 -21.22 -14.13 -0.63
C ALA A 498 -20.02 -13.17 -0.63
N PHE A 499 -19.02 -13.52 -1.43
CA PHE A 499 -17.77 -12.80 -1.63
C PHE A 499 -17.49 -12.58 -3.11
N SER A 500 -16.83 -11.48 -3.42
CA SER A 500 -16.20 -11.26 -4.72
C SER A 500 -14.70 -11.47 -4.59
N LEU A 501 -14.09 -12.24 -5.51
CA LEU A 501 -12.66 -12.52 -5.49
C LEU A 501 -12.07 -12.42 -6.90
N TRP A 502 -11.13 -11.50 -7.08
CA TRP A 502 -10.36 -11.33 -8.31
C TRP A 502 -8.93 -10.90 -7.99
N GLY A 503 -8.04 -11.09 -8.95
CA GLY A 503 -6.63 -10.73 -8.85
C GLY A 503 -5.83 -11.63 -7.92
N LYS A 504 -4.55 -11.26 -7.77
CA LYS A 504 -3.52 -12.08 -7.11
C LYS A 504 -3.07 -11.51 -5.76
N ALA A 505 -3.69 -10.44 -5.28
CA ALA A 505 -3.30 -9.80 -4.03
C ALA A 505 -3.54 -10.73 -2.84
N ALA A 506 -2.49 -10.93 -2.02
CA ALA A 506 -2.53 -11.85 -0.88
C ALA A 506 -3.58 -11.44 0.15
N THR A 507 -3.75 -10.14 0.40
CA THR A 507 -4.78 -9.57 1.29
C THR A 507 -6.15 -10.21 1.10
N TYR A 508 -6.59 -10.36 -0.15
CA TYR A 508 -7.91 -10.88 -0.48
C TYR A 508 -7.92 -12.40 -0.62
N ASN A 509 -6.87 -12.99 -1.18
CA ASN A 509 -6.81 -14.44 -1.41
C ASN A 509 -6.61 -15.23 -0.11
N VAL A 510 -5.72 -14.76 0.78
CA VAL A 510 -5.54 -15.32 2.12
C VAL A 510 -6.73 -14.97 3.00
N GLY A 511 -7.21 -13.72 2.91
CA GLY A 511 -8.40 -13.29 3.63
C GLY A 511 -9.63 -14.16 3.34
N ALA A 512 -9.86 -14.51 2.07
CA ALA A 512 -10.92 -15.41 1.66
C ALA A 512 -10.85 -16.77 2.38
N ILE A 513 -9.65 -17.38 2.41
CA ILE A 513 -9.42 -18.69 3.04
C ILE A 513 -9.66 -18.60 4.55
N GLU A 514 -9.05 -17.62 5.22
CA GLU A 514 -9.21 -17.44 6.67
C GLU A 514 -10.67 -17.16 7.07
N TYR A 515 -11.42 -16.41 6.24
CA TYR A 515 -12.85 -16.23 6.47
C TYR A 515 -13.58 -17.57 6.38
N ALA A 516 -13.36 -18.34 5.31
CA ALA A 516 -14.02 -19.64 5.13
C ALA A 516 -13.73 -20.61 6.28
N GLU A 517 -12.51 -20.60 6.82
CA GLU A 517 -12.14 -21.41 7.99
C GLU A 517 -12.94 -20.99 9.24
N LYS A 518 -12.95 -19.70 9.56
CA LYS A 518 -13.69 -19.19 10.72
C LYS A 518 -15.20 -19.29 10.58
N ALA A 519 -15.73 -19.19 9.36
CA ALA A 519 -17.17 -19.31 9.12
C ALA A 519 -17.72 -20.67 9.57
N ARG A 520 -16.91 -21.73 9.60
CA ARG A 520 -17.32 -23.04 10.12
C ARG A 520 -17.60 -23.04 11.63
N GLU A 521 -17.01 -22.11 12.36
CA GLU A 521 -17.25 -21.92 13.80
C GLU A 521 -18.46 -21.03 14.04
N PHE A 522 -18.48 -19.84 13.43
CA PHE A 522 -19.50 -18.82 13.72
C PHE A 522 -20.79 -18.95 12.89
N PHE A 523 -20.70 -19.58 11.71
CA PHE A 523 -21.81 -19.74 10.76
C PHE A 523 -21.86 -21.15 10.16
N PRO A 524 -21.91 -22.23 10.96
CA PRO A 524 -21.79 -23.61 10.49
C PRO A 524 -22.88 -24.04 9.49
N ASN A 525 -24.04 -23.38 9.51
CA ASN A 525 -25.17 -23.65 8.61
C ASN A 525 -25.21 -22.71 7.39
N TRP A 526 -24.18 -21.89 7.21
CA TRP A 526 -24.05 -21.01 6.06
C TRP A 526 -22.96 -21.50 5.12
N ILE A 527 -23.19 -21.29 3.82
CA ILE A 527 -22.25 -21.65 2.76
C ILE A 527 -21.46 -20.39 2.38
N CYS A 528 -20.14 -20.41 2.51
CA CYS A 528 -19.32 -19.38 1.90
C CYS A 528 -19.33 -19.56 0.37
N ARG A 529 -19.69 -18.52 -0.37
CA ARG A 529 -19.72 -18.53 -1.84
C ARG A 529 -18.82 -17.46 -2.42
N TYR A 530 -17.91 -17.84 -3.31
CA TYR A 530 -16.96 -16.92 -3.94
C TYR A 530 -17.26 -16.79 -5.42
N TYR A 531 -17.70 -15.59 -5.82
CA TYR A 531 -17.78 -15.20 -7.22
C TYR A 531 -16.39 -14.80 -7.70
N HIS A 532 -15.87 -15.50 -8.70
CA HIS A 532 -14.47 -15.34 -9.12
C HIS A 532 -14.28 -15.32 -10.63
N ASP A 533 -13.17 -14.70 -11.06
CA ASP A 533 -12.68 -14.77 -12.43
C ASP A 533 -11.43 -15.67 -12.53
N GLU A 534 -10.85 -15.74 -13.74
CA GLU A 534 -9.65 -16.51 -14.06
C GLU A 534 -8.35 -15.94 -13.50
N THR A 535 -8.38 -14.71 -12.95
CA THR A 535 -7.19 -14.05 -12.43
C THR A 535 -6.84 -14.51 -11.02
N VAL A 536 -7.80 -15.14 -10.32
CA VAL A 536 -7.62 -15.77 -9.01
C VAL A 536 -6.70 -16.99 -9.13
N PRO A 537 -5.66 -17.11 -8.29
CA PRO A 537 -4.80 -18.29 -8.29
C PRO A 537 -5.58 -19.59 -8.04
N SER A 538 -5.38 -20.62 -8.87
CA SER A 538 -6.05 -21.92 -8.74
C SER A 538 -5.86 -22.57 -7.36
N ARG A 539 -4.71 -22.32 -6.70
CA ARG A 539 -4.45 -22.78 -5.33
C ARG A 539 -5.46 -22.23 -4.31
N THR A 540 -5.90 -20.98 -4.49
CA THR A 540 -6.87 -20.34 -3.61
C THR A 540 -8.24 -20.96 -3.84
N LEU A 541 -8.62 -21.15 -5.09
CA LEU A 541 -9.86 -21.83 -5.46
C LEU A 541 -9.90 -23.26 -4.87
N HIS A 542 -8.86 -24.07 -5.06
CA HIS A 542 -8.81 -25.43 -4.50
C HIS A 542 -8.96 -25.45 -2.97
N LYS A 543 -8.24 -24.56 -2.25
CA LYS A 543 -8.35 -24.50 -0.78
C LYS A 543 -9.75 -24.09 -0.32
N LEU A 544 -10.39 -23.15 -1.02
CA LEU A 544 -11.78 -22.76 -0.73
C LEU A 544 -12.75 -23.93 -0.97
N GLU A 545 -12.57 -24.67 -2.06
CA GLU A 545 -13.35 -25.89 -2.35
C GLU A 545 -13.14 -26.97 -1.27
N GLU A 546 -11.90 -27.21 -0.82
CA GLU A 546 -11.58 -28.12 0.30
C GLU A 546 -12.27 -27.71 1.62
N LEU A 547 -12.50 -26.41 1.82
CA LEU A 547 -13.23 -25.88 2.98
C LEU A 547 -14.74 -25.95 2.83
N GLY A 548 -15.26 -26.48 1.71
CA GLY A 548 -16.67 -26.62 1.42
C GLY A 548 -17.31 -25.34 0.86
N ALA A 549 -16.51 -24.39 0.39
CA ALA A 549 -17.03 -23.18 -0.23
C ALA A 549 -17.59 -23.46 -1.63
N GLU A 550 -18.64 -22.73 -2.00
CA GLU A 550 -19.18 -22.75 -3.35
C GLU A 550 -18.40 -21.77 -4.24
N LEU A 551 -17.86 -22.26 -5.36
CA LEU A 551 -17.12 -21.44 -6.32
C LEU A 551 -17.98 -21.15 -7.54
N VAL A 552 -18.23 -19.86 -7.79
CA VAL A 552 -19.04 -19.41 -8.92
C VAL A 552 -18.16 -18.62 -9.89
N ALA A 553 -17.81 -19.24 -11.01
CA ALA A 553 -17.12 -18.54 -12.08
C ALA A 553 -18.05 -17.49 -12.70
N VAL A 554 -17.65 -16.22 -12.67
CA VAL A 554 -18.50 -15.14 -13.22
C VAL A 554 -18.58 -15.21 -14.74
N THR A 555 -19.78 -14.96 -15.26
CA THR A 555 -20.03 -15.03 -16.70
C THR A 555 -19.35 -13.88 -17.45
N ALA A 556 -19.20 -14.01 -18.77
CA ALA A 556 -18.72 -12.92 -19.61
C ALA A 556 -19.59 -11.65 -19.47
N ASN A 557 -20.89 -11.82 -19.23
CA ASN A 557 -21.80 -10.70 -19.00
C ASN A 557 -21.56 -10.05 -17.63
N GLN A 558 -21.39 -10.83 -16.57
CA GLN A 558 -21.11 -10.33 -15.21
C GLN A 558 -19.77 -9.61 -15.09
N LYS A 559 -18.76 -10.03 -15.87
CA LYS A 559 -17.46 -9.33 -15.97
C LYS A 559 -17.56 -7.93 -16.57
N ARG A 560 -18.71 -7.59 -17.15
CA ARG A 560 -18.95 -6.23 -17.64
C ARG A 560 -19.07 -5.26 -16.48
N VAL A 561 -19.53 -5.64 -15.29
CA VAL A 561 -19.44 -4.74 -14.12
C VAL A 561 -18.17 -5.01 -13.31
N HIS A 562 -17.73 -4.00 -12.55
CA HIS A 562 -16.58 -4.14 -11.67
C HIS A 562 -16.78 -5.28 -10.65
N GLY A 563 -15.71 -5.99 -10.30
CA GLY A 563 -15.75 -7.20 -9.48
C GLY A 563 -16.42 -7.05 -8.10
N ALA A 564 -16.42 -5.84 -7.55
CA ALA A 564 -17.07 -5.51 -6.29
C ALA A 564 -18.59 -5.81 -6.27
N PHE A 565 -19.26 -5.83 -7.43
CA PHE A 565 -20.69 -6.14 -7.53
C PHE A 565 -21.01 -7.64 -7.41
N TRP A 566 -20.09 -8.54 -7.75
CA TRP A 566 -20.45 -9.94 -8.00
C TRP A 566 -21.07 -10.64 -6.78
N ARG A 567 -20.64 -10.30 -5.56
CA ARG A 567 -21.23 -10.80 -4.32
C ARG A 567 -22.70 -10.43 -4.12
N PHE A 568 -23.24 -9.45 -4.84
CA PHE A 568 -24.66 -9.08 -4.77
C PHE A 568 -25.56 -10.00 -5.58
N PHE A 569 -25.01 -10.72 -6.56
CA PHE A 569 -25.78 -11.60 -7.45
C PHE A 569 -26.29 -12.85 -6.71
N VAL A 570 -25.83 -13.09 -5.48
CA VAL A 570 -26.43 -14.08 -4.58
C VAL A 570 -27.92 -13.81 -4.32
N SER A 571 -28.35 -12.54 -4.38
CA SER A 571 -29.75 -12.15 -4.21
C SER A 571 -30.65 -12.70 -5.32
N ASP A 572 -30.07 -12.96 -6.50
CA ASP A 572 -30.77 -13.43 -7.69
C ASP A 572 -30.86 -14.97 -7.77
N ASP A 573 -30.16 -15.71 -6.91
CA ASP A 573 -30.14 -17.17 -6.95
C ASP A 573 -31.42 -17.76 -6.31
N PRO A 574 -32.25 -18.51 -7.07
CA PRO A 574 -33.50 -19.08 -6.57
C PRO A 574 -33.30 -20.19 -5.53
N THR A 575 -32.08 -20.74 -5.41
CA THR A 575 -31.73 -21.76 -4.40
C THR A 575 -31.37 -21.16 -3.04
N VAL A 576 -31.18 -19.84 -2.98
CA VAL A 576 -30.80 -19.12 -1.75
C VAL A 576 -32.05 -18.56 -1.09
N ALA A 577 -32.14 -18.74 0.23
CA ALA A 577 -33.15 -18.13 1.10
C ALA A 577 -32.61 -16.83 1.73
N TRP A 578 -31.41 -16.92 2.31
CA TRP A 578 -30.77 -15.86 3.06
C TRP A 578 -29.36 -15.63 2.54
N PHE A 579 -28.95 -14.37 2.46
CA PHE A 579 -27.59 -14.02 2.07
C PHE A 579 -26.96 -12.97 2.98
N LEU A 580 -25.65 -13.03 3.12
CA LEU A 580 -24.79 -11.97 3.65
C LEU A 580 -23.80 -11.58 2.55
N CYS A 581 -23.48 -10.30 2.43
CA CYS A 581 -22.39 -9.83 1.57
C CYS A 581 -21.22 -9.40 2.45
N ARG A 582 -20.03 -9.95 2.20
CA ARG A 582 -18.81 -9.66 2.97
C ARG A 582 -17.62 -9.38 2.05
N ASP A 583 -16.71 -8.56 2.55
CA ASP A 583 -15.38 -8.43 1.95
C ASP A 583 -14.46 -9.56 2.44
N THR A 584 -13.51 -9.97 1.62
CA THR A 584 -12.63 -11.10 1.95
C THR A 584 -11.59 -10.78 3.02
N ASP A 585 -11.37 -9.50 3.33
CA ASP A 585 -10.37 -9.08 4.33
C ASP A 585 -10.94 -8.86 5.75
N CYS A 586 -12.24 -9.10 5.97
CA CYS A 586 -12.87 -9.09 7.31
C CYS A 586 -12.83 -10.48 7.98
N ARG A 587 -13.18 -10.58 9.26
CA ARG A 587 -13.33 -11.87 9.97
C ARG A 587 -14.67 -11.92 10.72
N PRO A 588 -15.36 -13.07 10.71
CA PRO A 588 -16.54 -13.24 11.53
C PRO A 588 -16.15 -13.38 13.01
N GLY A 589 -17.10 -13.05 13.89
CA GLY A 589 -16.96 -13.17 15.34
C GLY A 589 -18.31 -13.22 16.05
N HIS A 590 -18.30 -13.46 17.37
CA HIS A 590 -19.52 -13.63 18.17
C HIS A 590 -20.48 -12.44 18.06
N ARG A 591 -19.96 -11.21 18.00
CA ARG A 591 -20.76 -10.00 17.85
C ARG A 591 -21.56 -9.99 16.54
N GLU A 592 -20.92 -10.41 15.44
CA GLU A 592 -21.59 -10.53 14.14
C GLU A 592 -22.61 -11.65 14.16
N GLN A 593 -22.23 -12.82 14.67
CA GLN A 593 -23.10 -14.00 14.78
C GLN A 593 -24.40 -13.64 15.51
N ALA A 594 -24.29 -13.03 16.70
CA ALA A 594 -25.45 -12.64 17.50
C ALA A 594 -26.35 -11.63 16.77
N ALA A 595 -25.76 -10.65 16.06
CA ALA A 595 -26.52 -9.68 15.28
C ALA A 595 -27.26 -10.31 14.10
N VAL A 596 -26.65 -11.30 13.43
CA VAL A 596 -27.28 -12.06 12.34
C VAL A 596 -28.39 -12.95 12.86
N GLU A 597 -28.19 -13.63 14.00
CA GLU A 597 -29.22 -14.46 14.64
C GLU A 597 -30.43 -13.62 15.07
N ALA A 598 -30.20 -12.50 15.77
CA ALA A 598 -31.26 -11.57 16.16
C ALA A 598 -32.01 -11.01 14.94
N TRP A 599 -31.32 -10.76 13.83
CA TRP A 599 -31.98 -10.38 12.59
C TRP A 599 -32.86 -11.49 12.01
N ARG A 600 -32.38 -12.74 11.97
CA ARG A 600 -33.16 -13.87 11.45
C ARG A 600 -34.40 -14.18 12.26
N GLU A 601 -34.40 -13.84 13.55
CA GLU A 601 -35.56 -13.94 14.43
C GLU A 601 -36.53 -12.75 14.30
N SER A 602 -36.09 -11.66 13.65
CA SER A 602 -36.93 -10.50 13.39
C SER A 602 -37.88 -10.70 12.19
N ASN A 603 -38.80 -9.76 11.99
CA ASN A 603 -39.67 -9.71 10.82
C ASN A 603 -39.09 -8.87 9.65
N LYS A 604 -37.79 -8.55 9.69
CA LYS A 604 -37.13 -7.69 8.71
C LYS A 604 -36.45 -8.51 7.62
N ASP A 605 -36.61 -8.09 6.36
CA ASP A 605 -36.04 -8.77 5.20
C ASP A 605 -34.55 -8.56 5.03
N PHE A 606 -34.01 -7.47 5.58
CA PHE A 606 -32.62 -7.06 5.37
C PHE A 606 -31.92 -6.74 6.68
N HIS A 607 -30.60 -6.87 6.69
CA HIS A 607 -29.74 -6.56 7.82
C HIS A 607 -28.60 -5.65 7.40
N ILE A 608 -28.35 -4.64 8.23
CA ILE A 608 -27.27 -3.68 8.04
C ILE A 608 -26.53 -3.54 9.37
N VAL A 609 -25.19 -3.44 9.28
CA VAL A 609 -24.31 -3.38 10.45
C VAL A 609 -23.51 -2.08 10.43
N ARG A 610 -23.63 -1.27 11.49
CA ARG A 610 -22.82 -0.07 11.76
C ARG A 610 -22.14 -0.18 13.12
N ASP A 611 -20.90 -0.61 13.10
CA ASP A 611 -20.13 -0.96 14.28
C ASP A 611 -18.80 -0.18 14.35
N HIS A 612 -18.62 0.87 13.55
CA HIS A 612 -17.44 1.74 13.65
C HIS A 612 -17.77 3.15 13.17
N VAL A 613 -17.03 4.16 13.63
CA VAL A 613 -17.15 5.55 13.15
C VAL A 613 -16.82 5.71 11.67
N TRP A 614 -16.23 4.68 11.05
CA TRP A 614 -16.02 4.64 9.60
C TRP A 614 -17.18 4.01 8.84
N HIS A 615 -18.14 3.37 9.52
CA HIS A 615 -19.36 2.80 8.93
C HIS A 615 -20.42 3.87 8.69
N SER A 616 -20.00 4.96 8.06
CA SER A 616 -20.77 6.17 7.83
C SER A 616 -21.52 6.14 6.48
N ASP A 617 -21.61 4.99 5.82
CA ASP A 617 -22.42 4.78 4.62
C ASP A 617 -23.77 4.12 4.95
N LEU A 618 -24.77 4.35 4.10
CA LEU A 618 -26.14 3.89 4.34
C LEU A 618 -26.23 2.36 4.41
N ILE A 619 -25.56 1.69 3.47
CA ILE A 619 -25.36 0.24 3.42
C ILE A 619 -23.91 0.00 3.07
N LEU A 620 -23.06 -0.40 4.00
CA LEU A 620 -21.69 -0.78 3.65
C LEU A 620 -21.70 -2.05 2.81
N ALA A 621 -21.00 -2.01 1.67
CA ALA A 621 -21.10 -3.04 0.64
C ALA A 621 -20.64 -4.44 1.09
N GLY A 622 -19.80 -4.51 2.12
CA GLY A 622 -19.35 -5.73 2.79
C GLY A 622 -19.97 -5.96 4.18
N LEU A 623 -21.03 -5.26 4.58
CA LEU A 623 -21.65 -5.35 5.92
C LEU A 623 -23.18 -5.28 5.88
N TRP A 624 -23.77 -6.03 4.95
CA TRP A 624 -25.22 -6.16 4.83
C TRP A 624 -25.64 -7.57 4.41
N GLY A 625 -26.94 -7.84 4.48
CA GLY A 625 -27.54 -9.12 4.07
C GLY A 625 -29.04 -8.99 3.88
N GLY A 626 -29.66 -10.04 3.35
CA GLY A 626 -31.09 -10.05 3.08
C GLY A 626 -31.70 -11.40 2.78
N ARG A 627 -33.03 -11.41 2.65
CA ARG A 627 -33.79 -12.50 2.04
C ARG A 627 -33.65 -12.42 0.52
N ALA A 628 -33.14 -13.49 -0.09
CA ALA A 628 -32.94 -13.54 -1.54
C ALA A 628 -34.28 -13.51 -2.29
N GLY A 629 -34.27 -12.95 -3.50
CA GLY A 629 -35.47 -12.80 -4.33
C GLY A 629 -36.45 -11.71 -3.92
N VAL A 630 -36.22 -10.98 -2.82
CA VAL A 630 -37.04 -9.82 -2.44
C VAL A 630 -36.67 -8.59 -3.27
N LEU A 631 -35.39 -8.40 -3.54
CA LEU A 631 -34.90 -7.33 -4.41
C LEU A 631 -35.19 -7.60 -5.88
N PRO A 632 -35.31 -6.56 -6.73
CA PRO A 632 -35.27 -6.74 -8.18
C PRO A 632 -33.92 -7.34 -8.61
N ASN A 633 -33.88 -7.98 -9.77
CA ASN A 633 -32.69 -8.67 -10.26
C ASN A 633 -31.43 -7.77 -10.25
N MET A 634 -30.48 -8.09 -9.37
CA MET A 634 -29.33 -7.28 -9.03
C MET A 634 -28.28 -7.25 -10.15
N GLU A 635 -28.06 -8.38 -10.85
CA GLU A 635 -27.19 -8.43 -12.03
C GLU A 635 -27.67 -7.44 -13.11
N ARG A 636 -28.96 -7.50 -13.46
CA ARG A 636 -29.56 -6.60 -14.46
C ARG A 636 -29.44 -5.15 -14.04
N LEU A 637 -29.76 -4.80 -12.79
CA LEU A 637 -29.67 -3.43 -12.31
C LEU A 637 -28.23 -2.89 -12.38
N ALA A 638 -27.26 -3.68 -11.92
CA ALA A 638 -25.85 -3.30 -11.95
C ALA A 638 -25.35 -3.09 -13.39
N LEU A 639 -25.69 -4.01 -14.30
CA LEU A 639 -25.26 -3.94 -15.70
C LEU A 639 -25.85 -2.74 -16.45
N GLU A 640 -27.13 -2.46 -16.24
CA GLU A 640 -27.79 -1.36 -16.93
C GLU A 640 -27.33 0.02 -16.42
N GLN A 641 -26.98 0.12 -15.14
CA GLN A 641 -26.56 1.39 -14.55
C GLN A 641 -25.06 1.67 -14.72
N TYR A 642 -24.21 0.64 -14.68
CA TYR A 642 -22.75 0.82 -14.65
C TYR A 642 -22.02 0.18 -15.84
N GLY A 643 -22.39 -1.03 -16.25
CA GLY A 643 -21.75 -1.75 -17.35
C GLY A 643 -20.21 -1.79 -17.26
N GLU A 644 -19.54 -1.89 -18.43
CA GLU A 644 -18.05 -2.01 -18.62
C GLU A 644 -17.23 -0.81 -18.12
N GLN A 645 -17.90 0.17 -17.56
CA GLN A 645 -17.37 1.49 -17.28
C GLN A 645 -17.36 1.82 -15.78
N GLY A 646 -17.80 0.89 -14.93
CA GLY A 646 -17.84 1.06 -13.49
C GLY A 646 -16.47 1.05 -12.80
N ASP A 647 -16.34 1.83 -11.74
CA ASP A 647 -15.18 1.91 -10.84
C ASP A 647 -15.42 1.07 -9.56
N ARG A 648 -14.37 0.86 -8.78
CA ARG A 648 -14.39 0.08 -7.52
C ARG A 648 -15.27 0.64 -6.40
N TYR A 649 -15.81 1.83 -6.54
CA TYR A 649 -16.67 2.50 -5.53
C TYR A 649 -18.13 2.54 -5.95
N ASP A 650 -18.44 2.04 -7.15
CA ASP A 650 -19.79 2.11 -7.71
C ASP A 650 -20.77 1.17 -7.00
N ASP A 651 -20.28 0.10 -6.39
CA ASP A 651 -21.07 -0.82 -5.56
C ASP A 651 -21.68 -0.09 -4.35
N GLN A 652 -20.89 0.76 -3.68
CA GLN A 652 -21.30 1.56 -2.55
C GLN A 652 -22.32 2.64 -2.95
N LEU A 653 -22.13 3.26 -4.12
CA LEU A 653 -23.08 4.25 -4.68
C LEU A 653 -24.38 3.59 -5.15
N PHE A 654 -24.28 2.41 -5.75
CA PHE A 654 -25.43 1.62 -6.19
C PHE A 654 -26.32 1.25 -5.00
N LEU A 655 -25.72 0.71 -3.95
CA LEU A 655 -26.45 0.38 -2.72
C LEU A 655 -27.11 1.62 -2.11
N ALA A 656 -26.40 2.76 -2.06
CA ALA A 656 -26.94 3.98 -1.50
C ALA A 656 -28.10 4.57 -2.31
N LYS A 657 -28.03 4.57 -3.65
CA LYS A 657 -29.01 5.26 -4.50
C LYS A 657 -30.14 4.38 -5.00
N ALA A 658 -29.86 3.13 -5.35
CA ALA A 658 -30.83 2.24 -5.97
C ALA A 658 -31.48 1.27 -4.96
N ILE A 659 -30.77 0.89 -3.90
CA ILE A 659 -31.21 -0.17 -2.98
C ILE A 659 -31.70 0.38 -1.64
N TRP A 660 -30.96 1.29 -1.02
CA TRP A 660 -31.31 1.81 0.31
C TRP A 660 -32.74 2.35 0.39
N PRO A 661 -33.23 3.18 -0.56
CA PRO A 661 -34.59 3.69 -0.50
C PRO A 661 -35.67 2.60 -0.66
N LEU A 662 -35.34 1.44 -1.26
CA LEU A 662 -36.25 0.29 -1.32
C LEU A 662 -36.32 -0.46 0.01
N ILE A 663 -35.18 -0.61 0.69
CA ILE A 663 -35.06 -1.55 1.82
C ILE A 663 -35.04 -0.90 3.19
N LYS A 664 -34.95 0.44 3.29
CA LYS A 664 -34.80 1.16 4.56
C LYS A 664 -35.83 0.71 5.61
N ASP A 665 -37.10 0.67 5.26
CA ASP A 665 -38.18 0.31 6.20
C ASP A 665 -38.33 -1.20 6.42
N ARG A 666 -37.65 -2.01 5.59
CA ARG A 666 -37.58 -3.48 5.67
C ARG A 666 -36.27 -3.98 6.25
N SER A 667 -35.38 -3.08 6.69
CA SER A 667 -34.09 -3.43 7.28
C SER A 667 -34.17 -3.43 8.81
N LEU A 668 -33.52 -4.41 9.44
CA LEU A 668 -33.02 -4.29 10.80
C LEU A 668 -31.59 -3.75 10.74
N THR A 669 -31.34 -2.61 11.36
CA THR A 669 -29.98 -2.07 11.43
C THR A 669 -29.46 -2.21 12.85
N HIS A 670 -28.29 -2.84 13.02
CA HIS A 670 -27.58 -2.79 14.29
C HIS A 670 -26.55 -1.65 14.23
N ASP A 671 -26.72 -0.64 15.09
CA ASP A 671 -25.86 0.55 15.14
C ASP A 671 -25.47 0.83 16.58
N SER A 672 -24.17 0.82 16.87
CA SER A 672 -23.66 1.18 18.20
C SER A 672 -22.76 2.41 18.17
N VAL A 673 -22.91 3.26 17.16
CA VAL A 673 -22.05 4.43 16.95
C VAL A 673 -22.86 5.71 16.79
N PHE A 674 -23.78 5.76 15.82
CA PHE A 674 -24.31 7.04 15.35
C PHE A 674 -25.70 7.40 15.89
N ASP A 675 -26.58 6.41 16.09
CA ASP A 675 -27.96 6.63 16.58
C ASP A 675 -28.69 7.78 15.85
N VAL A 676 -28.54 7.85 14.52
CA VAL A 676 -29.07 8.94 13.68
C VAL A 676 -30.19 8.53 12.73
N LEU A 677 -30.33 7.23 12.49
CA LEU A 677 -31.33 6.58 11.65
C LEU A 677 -31.92 5.42 12.45
N PRO A 678 -33.13 4.93 12.13
CA PRO A 678 -33.74 3.80 12.85
C PRO A 678 -32.78 2.60 12.91
N ALA A 679 -32.42 2.20 14.12
CA ALA A 679 -31.49 1.13 14.40
C ALA A 679 -31.73 0.58 15.82
N GLU A 680 -31.22 -0.62 16.07
CA GLU A 680 -31.21 -1.30 17.36
C GLU A 680 -29.77 -1.42 17.88
N PRO A 681 -29.55 -1.46 19.20
CA PRO A 681 -28.25 -1.81 19.77
C PRO A 681 -27.89 -3.26 19.44
N PHE A 682 -26.59 -3.59 19.46
CA PHE A 682 -26.16 -4.98 19.27
C PHE A 682 -26.66 -5.87 20.42
N PRO A 683 -27.04 -7.14 20.14
CA PRO A 683 -27.51 -8.07 21.19
C PRO A 683 -26.46 -8.34 22.28
N THR A 684 -25.18 -8.23 21.93
CA THR A 684 -24.05 -8.39 22.87
C THR A 684 -23.74 -7.12 23.67
N GLY A 685 -24.49 -6.04 23.48
CA GLY A 685 -24.25 -4.73 24.09
C GLY A 685 -23.34 -3.83 23.25
N ASN A 686 -23.02 -2.65 23.78
CA ASN A 686 -22.22 -1.63 23.08
C ASN A 686 -20.74 -1.58 23.52
N ASP A 687 -20.37 -2.33 24.56
CA ASP A 687 -18.98 -2.46 25.01
C ASP A 687 -18.22 -3.41 24.07
N ARG A 688 -17.00 -3.02 23.69
CA ARG A 688 -16.14 -3.79 22.78
C ARG A 688 -14.71 -3.84 23.31
N ASP A 689 -14.06 -4.99 23.18
CA ASP A 689 -12.61 -5.10 23.34
C ASP A 689 -11.92 -4.77 22.01
N PRO A 690 -11.05 -3.75 21.89
CA PRO A 690 -10.39 -3.48 20.62
C PRO A 690 -9.46 -4.64 20.18
N PRO A 691 -9.45 -5.04 18.89
CA PRO A 691 -10.25 -4.52 17.79
C PRO A 691 -11.45 -5.42 17.42
N ASP A 692 -12.54 -5.34 18.17
CA ASP A 692 -13.71 -6.20 18.02
C ASP A 692 -14.93 -5.49 17.39
N HIS A 693 -14.73 -4.79 16.27
CA HIS A 693 -15.89 -4.33 15.47
C HIS A 693 -16.16 -5.26 14.29
N VAL A 694 -17.44 -5.47 13.98
CA VAL A 694 -17.85 -6.30 12.85
C VAL A 694 -17.36 -5.69 11.54
N GLY A 695 -16.71 -6.47 10.69
CA GLY A 695 -16.12 -5.97 9.44
C GLY A 695 -14.68 -5.46 9.58
N TYR A 696 -14.06 -5.61 10.75
CA TYR A 696 -12.67 -5.22 10.95
C TYR A 696 -11.72 -5.94 10.00
N SER A 697 -10.92 -5.15 9.27
CA SER A 697 -9.87 -5.68 8.39
C SER A 697 -8.59 -5.92 9.19
N HIS A 698 -8.27 -7.19 9.43
CA HIS A 698 -7.05 -7.59 10.14
C HIS A 698 -5.76 -7.19 9.39
N VAL A 699 -5.84 -6.93 8.09
CA VAL A 699 -4.71 -6.46 7.28
C VAL A 699 -4.47 -4.96 7.43
N LEU A 700 -5.53 -4.17 7.57
CA LEU A 700 -5.42 -2.76 7.94
C LEU A 700 -4.92 -2.61 9.38
N ALA A 701 -5.38 -3.49 10.28
CA ALA A 701 -4.90 -3.60 11.65
C ALA A 701 -3.38 -3.73 11.73
N GLU A 702 -2.75 -4.59 10.93
CA GLU A 702 -1.28 -4.71 10.95
C GLU A 702 -0.56 -3.47 10.41
N ARG A 703 -1.22 -2.69 9.54
CA ARG A 703 -0.71 -1.40 9.05
C ARG A 703 -0.88 -0.28 10.10
N THR A 704 -1.98 -0.24 10.83
CA THR A 704 -2.27 0.74 11.90
C THR A 704 -1.62 0.38 13.24
N SER A 705 -1.57 -0.90 13.61
CA SER A 705 -0.93 -1.40 14.84
C SER A 705 0.60 -1.39 14.77
N LYS A 706 1.22 -1.56 13.59
CA LYS A 706 2.65 -1.20 13.42
C LYS A 706 2.90 0.31 13.54
N MET A 707 1.83 1.12 13.55
CA MET A 707 1.86 2.56 13.74
C MET A 707 1.52 2.99 15.19
N SER A 708 0.90 2.12 16.00
CA SER A 708 0.50 2.42 17.40
C SER A 708 1.14 1.53 18.47
N LEU A 709 1.63 0.32 18.14
CA LEU A 709 2.30 -0.58 19.08
C LEU A 709 3.82 -0.48 18.95
N SER A 710 4.35 0.67 19.34
CA SER A 710 5.66 0.75 19.98
C SER A 710 5.48 0.90 21.49
N PHE A 711 4.72 0.03 22.16
CA PHE A 711 4.81 -0.16 23.62
C PHE A 711 4.12 -1.47 24.03
N ASN A 712 4.87 -2.30 24.77
CA ASN A 712 4.48 -3.54 25.47
C ASN A 712 4.04 -4.77 24.65
N ALA A 713 5.03 -5.56 24.24
CA ALA A 713 4.86 -6.97 23.88
C ALA A 713 4.96 -7.87 25.12
N LYS A 714 3.85 -8.49 25.52
CA LYS A 714 3.83 -9.83 26.12
C LYS A 714 2.43 -10.43 25.97
N THR A 715 2.43 -11.73 25.69
CA THR A 715 1.32 -12.69 25.66
C THR A 715 0.29 -12.61 24.52
N MET A 716 0.56 -13.41 23.47
CA MET A 716 -0.42 -14.37 22.92
C MET A 716 0.35 -15.55 22.30
N LYS A 717 0.19 -16.75 22.86
CA LYS A 717 0.77 -18.00 22.33
C LYS A 717 -0.27 -18.64 21.41
N LEU A 718 -0.03 -18.56 20.10
CA LEU A 718 -0.76 -19.32 19.08
C LEU A 718 -0.08 -20.70 18.88
N THR A 719 -0.92 -21.71 18.65
CA THR A 719 -0.62 -23.14 18.62
C THR A 719 0.14 -23.58 17.36
N ALA A 720 0.69 -24.80 17.38
CA ALA A 720 1.62 -25.29 16.36
C ALA A 720 0.98 -25.47 14.96
N ALA A 721 -0.35 -25.62 14.86
CA ALA A 721 -1.08 -25.69 13.59
C ALA A 721 -1.14 -24.32 12.89
N GLU A 722 -1.25 -23.25 13.68
CA GLU A 722 -1.16 -21.90 13.14
C GLU A 722 0.26 -21.69 12.61
N LYS A 723 1.32 -22.18 13.28
CA LYS A 723 2.73 -21.93 12.94
C LYS A 723 3.34 -22.64 11.72
N ILE A 724 2.58 -23.32 10.85
CA ILE A 724 3.11 -23.96 9.63
C ILE A 724 2.60 -23.33 8.31
N GLU A 725 1.41 -22.73 8.28
CA GLU A 725 0.82 -22.13 7.06
C GLU A 725 1.16 -20.65 6.88
#